data_AF-A0A8H7BEJ5-F1
#
_entry.id   AF-A0A8H7BEJ5-F1
#
_cell.length_a   1.000
_cell.length_b   1.000
_cell.length_c   1.000
_cell.angle_alpha   90.00
_cell.angle_beta   90.00
_cell.angle_gamma   90.00
#
_symmetry.space_group_name_H-M   'P 1'
#
loop_
_entity.id
_entity.type
_entity.pdbx_description
1 polymer ?
#
loop_
_entity_poly.entity_id
_entity_poly.type
_entity_poly.pdbx_seq_one_letter_code
_entity_poly.pdbx_strand_id
1 'polypeptide(L)'
;GGLEILFANQKKYDLDLPAKDESGEPANVAFLVRHLCDKVMKDPRKELFVLDDTVRPGILVLINEADWELEGEDKYEVQKGDHIIDVLPPHVDPSIREVNDVLLGTGGITYTICYVLMARQSIRDRTYSMPLFSLAFNFAWEIVFALYVAEEPREKTMFTIWMLIDLGLVYAAVKYGANEWKHAPAVGRNVGKIFAGMLAWWCIALYAVSSWWVDPVNPVNPKVGKAYRGVKGIDTDELGFMTALVAQLVLSVMSLAQIMVRQSSRGSSYTIWALRFIGSLAGLTLNYGYCWMESDDEDLKLAMAMSLQEVSPRATRDATAIAKNEPIDLISDSDDNEDGDLRRAIALSLQESGNKDVQQSSATTVPKAAGLNNTSGLMGMDRKAMEQERLARLGKRKRDVSPERPSKQVARPPAVKAASDGTPLQYPRGTIKRTFASKYPRTDDITIDELLEASTVNIAVISSFQYDSEWLYEKLDPLKVKQIWLMNGKYRGEDVQAKRIQEWKESGVPNMKLHFPPMGGMIASMHSKFMLLFGKHKLRIAIPTANMTQTDWGEVANDWQPGIMENSVFLIDLPRRPDDTATKKGDLSAFGRELLYFLEKQEVGPQVVDGLLKFDFAQTSHLAFVHSIGGSHKIETDHPTGLPGLAQAIRELHLDDVEHIELDYAASSLGAIDDNFLSRIHHAARGESFTKDNALVADVRNSIRIYFPTHDTVEKSIGGPGCAGIITLSPHCYNAPTFPKECMRDYDSMRRGILSHNKLLFARGRKKDGKPFAWVYVGSANISESAWGGQKVLKSGRIGSLNIRNWECGVVMPVPDAKLQSLEQGGLPSMDVFAGTVEIPFRLPADKYDGKRPWFFSP
;
A
#
# COMPACT_ATOMS: atom_id res chain seq x y z
N GLY A 1 16.53 13.84 20.07
CA GLY A 1 16.23 12.43 20.37
C GLY A 1 16.72 11.57 19.21
N GLY A 2 17.67 10.66 19.45
CA GLY A 2 18.41 9.95 18.39
C GLY A 2 19.48 10.83 17.71
N LEU A 3 19.10 12.04 17.29
CA LEU A 3 19.97 13.02 16.64
C LEU A 3 21.20 13.46 17.46
N GLU A 4 21.19 13.28 18.78
CA GLU A 4 22.36 13.59 19.64
C GLU A 4 23.66 12.94 19.17
N ILE A 5 23.63 11.84 18.40
CA ILE A 5 24.83 11.21 17.81
C ILE A 5 25.63 12.14 16.89
N LEU A 6 24.96 13.01 16.12
CA LEU A 6 25.60 14.00 15.22
C LEU A 6 26.32 15.09 16.02
N PHE A 7 25.83 15.32 17.24
CA PHE A 7 26.32 16.28 18.23
C PHE A 7 27.08 15.59 19.37
N ALA A 8 27.85 14.53 19.05
CA ALA A 8 28.74 13.82 19.97
C ALA A 8 28.07 13.33 21.28
N ASN A 9 26.82 12.87 21.17
CA ASN A 9 25.96 12.37 22.25
C ASN A 9 25.59 13.40 23.34
N GLN A 10 25.71 14.70 23.08
CA GLN A 10 25.20 15.73 23.99
C GLN A 10 23.71 16.00 23.68
N LYS A 11 22.84 15.86 24.69
CA LYS A 11 21.37 16.00 24.55
C LYS A 11 20.83 17.41 24.78
N LYS A 12 21.65 18.34 25.25
CA LYS A 12 21.29 19.76 25.45
C LYS A 12 22.50 20.63 25.08
N TYR A 13 22.20 21.74 24.41
CA TYR A 13 23.13 22.84 24.16
C TYR A 13 22.53 24.14 24.69
N ASP A 14 23.38 24.98 25.27
CA ASP A 14 23.10 26.38 25.53
C ASP A 14 23.99 27.18 24.56
N LEU A 15 23.38 27.99 23.67
CA LEU A 15 24.05 28.58 22.51
C LEU A 15 23.98 30.12 22.53
N ASP A 16 25.15 30.77 22.49
CA ASP A 16 25.26 32.22 22.28
C ASP A 16 25.22 32.55 20.78
N LEU A 17 24.03 32.90 20.29
CA LEU A 17 23.80 33.32 18.90
C LEU A 17 23.91 34.85 18.74
N PRO A 18 24.46 35.37 17.63
CA PRO A 18 24.38 36.79 17.31
C PRO A 18 22.93 37.16 16.97
N ALA A 19 22.48 38.35 17.41
CA ALA A 19 21.12 38.84 17.14
C ALA A 19 20.84 39.19 15.66
N LYS A 20 21.87 39.14 14.81
CA LYS A 20 21.79 39.35 13.35
C LYS A 20 22.73 38.40 12.63
N ASP A 21 22.36 38.01 11.41
CA ASP A 21 23.16 37.16 10.54
C ASP A 21 24.23 37.96 9.77
N GLU A 22 24.96 37.27 8.88
CA GLU A 22 26.03 37.87 8.06
C GLU A 22 25.49 38.81 6.96
N SER A 23 24.19 38.76 6.67
CA SER A 23 23.46 39.69 5.80
C SER A 23 23.04 40.98 6.54
N GLY A 24 22.96 40.93 7.87
CA GLY A 24 22.44 41.98 8.73
C GLY A 24 20.94 41.86 9.04
N GLU A 25 20.29 40.75 8.65
CA GLU A 25 18.90 40.42 9.00
C GLU A 25 18.83 39.73 10.37
N PRO A 26 17.66 39.63 11.03
CA PRO A 26 17.53 38.94 12.31
C PRO A 26 17.89 37.44 12.21
N ALA A 27 18.45 36.88 13.29
CA ALA A 27 18.83 35.47 13.33
C ALA A 27 17.59 34.56 13.44
N ASN A 28 17.27 33.87 12.35
CA ASN A 28 16.13 32.95 12.25
C ASN A 28 16.52 31.47 12.41
N VAL A 29 15.53 30.57 12.40
CA VAL A 29 15.78 29.11 12.48
C VAL A 29 16.67 28.63 11.33
N ALA A 30 16.52 29.14 10.11
CA ALA A 30 17.45 28.83 9.01
C ALA A 30 18.91 29.24 9.29
N PHE A 31 19.15 30.30 10.07
CA PHE A 31 20.48 30.66 10.56
C PHE A 31 20.95 29.73 11.68
N LEU A 32 20.07 29.36 12.64
CA LEU A 32 20.38 28.40 13.70
C LEU A 32 20.78 27.04 13.12
N VAL A 33 20.04 26.50 12.16
CA VAL A 33 20.31 25.19 11.53
C VAL A 33 21.66 25.19 10.81
N ARG A 34 22.00 26.26 10.08
CA ARG A 34 23.35 26.45 9.52
C ARG A 34 24.42 26.55 10.60
N HIS A 35 24.18 27.32 11.67
CA HIS A 35 25.11 27.45 12.80
C HIS A 35 25.37 26.10 13.49
N LEU A 36 24.33 25.29 13.69
CA LEU A 36 24.45 23.92 14.21
C LEU A 36 25.34 23.07 13.29
N CYS A 37 25.04 23.01 11.99
CA CYS A 37 25.81 22.27 10.99
C CYS A 37 27.27 22.72 10.84
N ASP A 38 27.58 23.99 11.04
CA ASP A 38 28.91 24.56 10.77
C ASP A 38 29.80 24.71 12.00
N LYS A 39 29.23 24.81 13.21
CA LYS A 39 29.96 25.18 14.44
C LYS A 39 29.72 24.25 15.63
N VAL A 40 28.64 23.47 15.66
CA VAL A 40 28.25 22.64 16.83
C VAL A 40 28.32 21.15 16.53
N MET A 41 27.84 20.74 15.36
CA MET A 41 27.84 19.37 14.88
C MET A 41 29.28 18.89 14.61
N LYS A 42 29.58 17.64 14.98
CA LYS A 42 30.93 17.05 14.88
C LYS A 42 30.99 15.86 13.93
N ASP A 43 29.84 15.32 13.53
CA ASP A 43 29.73 14.36 12.44
C ASP A 43 29.82 15.08 11.08
N PRO A 44 30.61 14.59 10.10
CA PRO A 44 30.71 15.21 8.77
C PRO A 44 29.44 15.07 7.91
N ARG A 45 28.49 14.20 8.28
CA ARG A 45 27.31 13.85 7.48
C ARG A 45 26.16 14.85 7.65
N LYS A 46 26.34 16.07 7.15
CA LYS A 46 25.34 17.16 7.23
C LYS A 46 23.98 16.76 6.64
N GLU A 47 23.99 15.91 5.63
CA GLU A 47 22.83 15.35 4.93
C GLU A 47 21.88 14.49 5.81
N LEU A 48 22.28 14.16 7.04
CA LEU A 48 21.44 13.46 8.00
C LEU A 48 20.52 14.39 8.79
N PHE A 49 20.93 15.66 8.99
CA PHE A 49 20.18 16.69 9.71
C PHE A 49 19.51 17.69 8.75
N VAL A 50 20.14 17.96 7.60
CA VAL A 50 19.71 18.97 6.63
C VAL A 50 19.52 18.37 5.23
N LEU A 51 18.46 18.78 4.53
CA LEU A 51 18.20 18.48 3.12
C LEU A 51 17.79 19.78 2.41
N ASP A 52 18.40 20.05 1.25
CA ASP A 52 18.17 21.26 0.44
C ASP A 52 18.20 22.57 1.27
N ASP A 53 19.23 22.70 2.11
CA ASP A 53 19.47 23.79 3.07
C ASP A 53 18.38 24.01 4.16
N THR A 54 17.45 23.07 4.32
CA THR A 54 16.40 23.05 5.37
C THR A 54 16.52 21.84 6.30
N VAL A 55 15.88 21.84 7.47
CA VAL A 55 15.87 20.65 8.36
C VAL A 55 15.23 19.47 7.63
N ARG A 56 15.85 18.30 7.71
CA ARG A 56 15.46 17.13 6.92
C ARG A 56 14.02 16.69 7.27
N PRO A 57 13.11 16.53 6.28
CA PRO A 57 11.75 16.03 6.51
C PRO A 57 11.76 14.70 7.28
N GLY A 58 10.93 14.63 8.33
CA GLY A 58 10.92 13.54 9.31
C GLY A 58 11.53 13.90 10.66
N ILE A 59 12.28 15.01 10.77
CA ILE A 59 12.65 15.59 12.06
C ILE A 59 11.55 16.57 12.48
N LEU A 60 10.90 16.32 13.62
CA LEU A 60 9.95 17.25 14.24
C LEU A 60 10.75 18.27 15.06
N VAL A 61 10.62 19.55 14.72
CA VAL A 61 11.23 20.65 15.47
C VAL A 61 10.15 21.36 16.27
N LEU A 62 10.33 21.41 17.58
CA LEU A 62 9.45 22.17 18.49
C LEU A 62 10.15 23.44 18.95
N ILE A 63 9.43 24.56 18.97
CA ILE A 63 9.88 25.86 19.50
C ILE A 63 8.97 26.19 20.69
N ASN A 64 9.53 26.24 21.91
CA ASN A 64 8.78 26.46 23.14
C ASN A 64 7.57 25.50 23.31
N GLU A 65 7.81 24.21 23.02
CA GLU A 65 6.82 23.11 23.00
C GLU A 65 5.70 23.23 21.93
N ALA A 66 5.70 24.29 21.11
CA ALA A 66 4.85 24.40 19.92
C ALA A 66 5.54 23.84 18.66
N ASP A 67 4.75 23.31 17.72
CA ASP A 67 5.25 22.81 16.43
C ASP A 67 5.70 23.98 15.54
N TRP A 68 6.94 23.92 15.01
CA TRP A 68 7.49 25.00 14.18
C TRP A 68 6.70 25.24 12.87
N GLU A 69 5.91 24.28 12.36
CA GLU A 69 4.99 24.50 11.24
C GLU A 69 3.92 25.57 11.56
N LEU A 70 3.64 25.82 12.84
CA LEU A 70 2.68 26.83 13.30
C LEU A 70 3.32 28.20 13.52
N GLU A 71 4.62 28.24 13.82
CA GLU A 71 5.38 29.46 14.17
C GLU A 71 6.17 30.05 12.99
N GLY A 72 6.15 29.40 11.82
CA GLY A 72 6.73 29.91 10.57
C GLY A 72 8.01 29.20 10.08
N GLU A 73 8.23 27.96 10.52
CA GLU A 73 9.29 27.06 10.03
C GLU A 73 10.70 27.70 10.09
N ASP A 74 11.39 27.74 8.94
CA ASP A 74 12.72 28.29 8.72
C ASP A 74 12.82 29.81 9.00
N LYS A 75 11.69 30.53 8.97
CA LYS A 75 11.61 31.99 9.04
C LYS A 75 11.38 32.54 10.45
N TYR A 76 11.09 31.71 11.44
CA TYR A 76 10.90 32.16 12.83
C TYR A 76 12.17 32.84 13.36
N GLU A 77 12.04 34.05 13.92
CA GLU A 77 13.14 34.84 14.52
C GLU A 77 13.45 34.33 15.93
N VAL A 78 14.66 33.83 16.15
CA VAL A 78 15.03 33.15 17.40
C VAL A 78 15.23 34.15 18.53
N GLN A 79 14.41 34.04 19.58
CA GLN A 79 14.39 35.00 20.69
C GLN A 79 15.22 34.52 21.88
N LYS A 80 15.61 35.46 22.74
CA LYS A 80 16.42 35.17 23.92
C LYS A 80 15.60 34.40 24.97
N GLY A 81 15.82 33.09 25.02
CA GLY A 81 15.18 32.18 25.97
C GLY A 81 14.37 31.07 25.30
N ASP A 82 14.32 31.02 23.96
CA ASP A 82 13.60 29.99 23.24
C ASP A 82 14.18 28.58 23.48
N HIS A 83 13.31 27.64 23.79
CA HIS A 83 13.62 26.23 23.96
C HIS A 83 13.26 25.46 22.70
N ILE A 84 14.27 25.15 21.88
CA ILE A 84 14.11 24.42 20.61
C ILE A 84 14.50 22.94 20.81
N ILE A 85 13.65 22.02 20.32
CA ILE A 85 13.76 20.57 20.59
C ILE A 85 13.56 19.76 19.31
N ASP A 86 14.56 18.95 18.94
CA ASP A 86 14.50 18.04 17.78
C ASP A 86 14.10 16.61 18.20
N VAL A 87 12.98 16.13 17.65
CA VAL A 87 12.35 14.84 17.96
C VAL A 87 12.20 13.99 16.68
N LEU A 88 12.52 12.70 16.75
CA LEU A 88 12.24 11.75 15.66
C LEU A 88 10.78 11.26 15.72
N PRO A 89 10.22 10.72 14.63
CA PRO A 89 8.82 10.29 14.58
C PRO A 89 8.52 9.17 15.60
N PRO A 90 7.38 9.22 16.31
CA PRO A 90 7.10 8.34 17.44
C PRO A 90 6.64 6.91 17.06
N HIS A 91 6.98 6.42 15.86
CA HIS A 91 6.61 5.08 15.37
C HIS A 91 7.76 4.07 15.34
N VAL A 92 9.02 4.51 15.54
CA VAL A 92 10.19 3.63 15.66
C VAL A 92 10.46 3.33 17.14
N ASP A 93 10.33 2.06 17.55
CA ASP A 93 10.72 1.63 18.89
C ASP A 93 12.26 1.56 19.01
N PRO A 94 12.88 2.22 20.02
CA PRO A 94 14.34 2.25 20.15
C PRO A 94 14.95 0.88 20.52
N SER A 95 14.18 -0.07 21.04
CA SER A 95 14.68 -1.40 21.45
C SER A 95 15.09 -2.30 20.28
N ILE A 96 14.64 -1.98 19.05
CA ILE A 96 14.87 -2.79 17.84
C ILE A 96 16.37 -3.01 17.57
N ARG A 97 17.20 -1.98 17.81
CA ARG A 97 18.68 -2.11 17.73
C ARG A 97 19.21 -3.08 18.79
N GLU A 98 18.78 -2.93 20.04
CA GLU A 98 19.25 -3.75 21.16
C GLU A 98 18.88 -5.22 20.97
N VAL A 99 17.67 -5.50 20.49
CA VAL A 99 17.22 -6.87 20.17
C VAL A 99 18.03 -7.47 19.02
N ASN A 100 18.31 -6.71 17.95
CA ASN A 100 19.15 -7.17 16.84
C ASN A 100 20.60 -7.48 17.30
N ASP A 101 21.26 -6.55 17.99
CA ASP A 101 22.62 -6.72 18.52
C ASP A 101 22.69 -7.94 19.46
N VAL A 102 21.67 -8.16 20.31
CA VAL A 102 21.59 -9.31 21.23
C VAL A 102 21.33 -10.63 20.50
N LEU A 103 20.42 -10.69 19.53
CA LEU A 103 20.10 -11.91 18.78
C LEU A 103 21.26 -12.34 17.88
N LEU A 104 21.85 -11.40 17.14
CA LEU A 104 22.99 -11.64 16.27
C LEU A 104 24.25 -12.00 17.08
N GLY A 105 24.50 -11.29 18.19
CA GLY A 105 25.60 -11.60 19.12
C GLY A 105 25.46 -12.98 19.77
N THR A 106 24.25 -13.35 20.21
CA THR A 106 23.94 -14.69 20.74
C THR A 106 24.17 -15.77 19.69
N GLY A 107 23.73 -15.53 18.45
CA GLY A 107 24.03 -16.38 17.30
C GLY A 107 25.53 -16.59 17.09
N GLY A 108 26.27 -15.50 16.96
CA GLY A 108 27.72 -15.53 16.70
C GLY A 108 28.52 -16.24 17.80
N ILE A 109 28.20 -15.98 19.08
CA ILE A 109 28.86 -16.66 20.22
C ILE A 109 28.57 -18.17 20.20
N THR A 110 27.32 -18.58 20.01
CA THR A 110 26.94 -20.00 20.04
C THR A 110 27.49 -20.78 18.85
N TYR A 111 27.53 -20.20 17.64
CA TYR A 111 28.24 -20.77 16.49
C TYR A 111 29.75 -20.91 16.76
N THR A 112 30.39 -19.87 17.29
CA THR A 112 31.84 -19.90 17.61
C THR A 112 32.20 -21.03 18.58
N ILE A 113 31.42 -21.18 19.66
CA ILE A 113 31.61 -22.28 20.63
C ILE A 113 31.32 -23.64 19.96
N CYS A 114 30.28 -23.73 19.12
CA CYS A 114 29.97 -24.94 18.36
C CYS A 114 31.13 -25.40 17.47
N TYR A 115 31.74 -24.49 16.70
CA TYR A 115 32.83 -24.83 15.78
C TYR A 115 34.10 -25.26 16.55
N VAL A 116 34.45 -24.58 17.64
CA VAL A 116 35.56 -24.98 18.53
C VAL A 116 35.32 -26.36 19.17
N LEU A 117 34.08 -26.66 19.59
CA LEU A 117 33.73 -27.98 20.12
C LEU A 117 33.73 -29.06 19.02
N MET A 118 33.26 -28.75 17.81
CA MET A 118 33.34 -29.66 16.66
C MET A 118 34.79 -29.95 16.26
N ALA A 119 35.70 -28.97 16.31
CA ALA A 119 37.12 -29.18 16.06
C ALA A 119 37.74 -30.10 17.13
N ARG A 120 37.52 -29.80 18.43
CA ARG A 120 37.97 -30.66 19.54
C ARG A 120 37.42 -32.10 19.44
N GLN A 121 36.13 -32.26 19.14
CA GLN A 121 35.49 -33.58 19.06
C GLN A 121 35.97 -34.37 17.83
N SER A 122 36.16 -33.71 16.68
CA SER A 122 36.75 -34.33 15.48
C SER A 122 38.14 -34.89 15.74
N ILE A 123 39.00 -34.11 16.41
CA ILE A 123 40.37 -34.53 16.77
C ILE A 123 40.35 -35.66 17.81
N ARG A 124 39.53 -35.54 18.86
CA ARG A 124 39.36 -36.55 19.92
C ARG A 124 38.91 -37.90 19.36
N ASP A 125 37.84 -37.88 18.56
CA ASP A 125 37.22 -39.10 18.01
C ASP A 125 37.96 -39.63 16.77
N ARG A 126 38.98 -38.90 16.28
CA ARG A 126 39.72 -39.17 15.04
C ARG A 126 38.78 -39.38 13.84
N THR A 127 37.93 -38.38 13.61
CA THR A 127 36.92 -38.35 12.52
C THR A 127 36.68 -36.91 12.06
N TYR A 128 35.70 -36.67 11.19
CA TYR A 128 35.15 -35.32 10.93
C TYR A 128 33.73 -35.19 11.48
N SER A 129 33.49 -34.10 12.21
CA SER A 129 32.16 -33.73 12.72
C SER A 129 31.29 -33.14 11.61
N MET A 130 31.81 -32.15 10.87
CA MET A 130 31.09 -31.54 9.75
C MET A 130 31.27 -32.37 8.47
N PRO A 131 30.19 -32.79 7.77
CA PRO A 131 30.29 -33.55 6.52
C PRO A 131 31.11 -32.83 5.45
N LEU A 132 31.94 -33.56 4.69
CA LEU A 132 32.94 -32.97 3.78
C LEU A 132 32.38 -31.93 2.80
N PHE A 133 31.21 -32.18 2.22
CA PHE A 133 30.55 -31.28 1.27
C PHE A 133 30.00 -30.02 1.95
N SER A 134 29.47 -30.16 3.18
CA SER A 134 28.98 -29.04 4.00
C SER A 134 30.12 -28.19 4.56
N LEU A 135 31.24 -28.81 4.93
CA LEU A 135 32.45 -28.12 5.36
C LEU A 135 33.12 -27.35 4.20
N ALA A 136 33.12 -27.92 3.00
CA ALA A 136 33.59 -27.23 1.81
C ALA A 136 32.70 -26.02 1.46
N PHE A 137 31.39 -26.09 1.74
CA PHE A 137 30.46 -24.99 1.57
C PHE A 137 30.63 -23.91 2.66
N ASN A 138 30.68 -24.29 3.94
CA ASN A 138 30.86 -23.35 5.06
C ASN A 138 32.17 -22.55 4.92
N PHE A 139 33.28 -23.25 4.68
CA PHE A 139 34.58 -22.61 4.52
C PHE A 139 34.67 -21.76 3.24
N ALA A 140 33.99 -22.14 2.15
CA ALA A 140 33.84 -21.28 0.97
C ALA A 140 33.02 -20.02 1.25
N TRP A 141 31.95 -20.13 2.05
CA TRP A 141 31.11 -19.01 2.45
C TRP A 141 31.91 -18.00 3.27
N GLU A 142 32.65 -18.46 4.27
CA GLU A 142 33.54 -17.61 5.08
C GLU A 142 34.63 -16.93 4.25
N ILE A 143 35.25 -17.64 3.30
CA ILE A 143 36.24 -17.07 2.36
C ILE A 143 35.62 -16.00 1.46
N VAL A 144 34.49 -16.28 0.81
CA VAL A 144 33.84 -15.34 -0.13
C VAL A 144 33.27 -14.12 0.61
N PHE A 145 32.72 -14.30 1.79
CA PHE A 145 32.21 -13.17 2.58
C PHE A 145 33.35 -12.32 3.17
N ALA A 146 34.41 -12.91 3.72
CA ALA A 146 35.56 -12.15 4.24
C ALA A 146 36.31 -11.33 3.16
N LEU A 147 36.40 -11.86 1.92
CA LEU A 147 37.21 -11.27 0.85
C LEU A 147 36.41 -10.46 -0.18
N TYR A 148 35.10 -10.68 -0.31
CA TYR A 148 34.28 -10.04 -1.33
C TYR A 148 33.03 -9.35 -0.78
N VAL A 149 32.15 -10.06 -0.06
CA VAL A 149 30.80 -9.55 0.26
C VAL A 149 30.77 -8.59 1.44
N ALA A 150 31.49 -8.88 2.53
CA ALA A 150 31.52 -8.00 3.69
C ALA A 150 32.16 -6.66 3.36
N GLU A 151 31.64 -5.58 3.92
CA GLU A 151 32.17 -4.22 3.75
C GLU A 151 32.79 -3.72 5.05
N GLU A 152 32.14 -3.97 6.19
CA GLU A 152 32.53 -3.41 7.48
C GLU A 152 33.80 -4.08 8.05
N PRO A 153 34.72 -3.33 8.70
CA PRO A 153 35.87 -3.94 9.39
C PRO A 153 35.49 -4.94 10.49
N ARG A 154 34.36 -4.72 11.18
CA ARG A 154 33.81 -5.62 12.22
C ARG A 154 33.39 -6.96 11.62
N GLU A 155 32.55 -6.95 10.60
CA GLU A 155 32.12 -8.13 9.84
C GLU A 155 33.33 -8.92 9.32
N LYS A 156 34.22 -8.25 8.58
CA LYS A 156 35.45 -8.86 8.03
C LYS A 156 36.28 -9.54 9.11
N THR A 157 36.36 -8.95 10.30
CA THR A 157 37.05 -9.54 11.45
C THR A 157 36.33 -10.81 11.94
N MET A 158 34.99 -10.79 12.05
CA MET A 158 34.21 -11.97 12.47
C MET A 158 34.30 -13.13 11.46
N PHE A 159 34.09 -12.87 10.17
CA PHE A 159 34.26 -13.88 9.12
C PHE A 159 35.69 -14.44 9.08
N THR A 160 36.71 -13.60 9.27
CA THR A 160 38.11 -14.04 9.38
C THR A 160 38.35 -14.93 10.61
N ILE A 161 37.72 -14.63 11.74
CA ILE A 161 37.82 -15.47 12.96
C ILE A 161 37.19 -16.85 12.74
N TRP A 162 36.00 -16.93 12.11
CA TRP A 162 35.39 -18.23 11.79
C TRP A 162 36.22 -19.02 10.79
N MET A 163 36.70 -18.39 9.70
CA MET A 163 37.63 -19.00 8.74
C MET A 163 38.88 -19.60 9.42
N LEU A 164 39.44 -18.93 10.43
CA LEU A 164 40.59 -19.43 11.19
C LEU A 164 40.24 -20.60 12.14
N ILE A 165 39.00 -20.68 12.63
CA ILE A 165 38.50 -21.83 13.42
C ILE A 165 38.21 -23.03 12.50
N ASP A 166 37.64 -22.79 11.33
CA ASP A 166 37.30 -23.84 10.34
C ASP A 166 38.55 -24.53 9.78
N LEU A 167 39.73 -23.88 9.76
CA LEU A 167 41.01 -24.56 9.52
C LEU A 167 41.23 -25.77 10.46
N GLY A 168 40.69 -25.74 11.68
CA GLY A 168 40.70 -26.87 12.62
C GLY A 168 39.78 -28.01 12.21
N LEU A 169 38.61 -27.71 11.62
CA LEU A 169 37.71 -28.69 11.04
C LEU A 169 38.28 -29.29 9.74
N VAL A 170 38.82 -28.44 8.86
CA VAL A 170 39.51 -28.85 7.63
C VAL A 170 40.71 -29.74 7.95
N TYR A 171 41.53 -29.37 8.94
CA TYR A 171 42.62 -30.22 9.42
C TYR A 171 42.10 -31.61 9.84
N ALA A 172 41.06 -31.67 10.66
CA ALA A 172 40.54 -32.95 11.13
C ALA A 172 39.91 -33.80 10.00
N ALA A 173 39.21 -33.15 9.05
CA ALA A 173 38.66 -33.79 7.86
C ALA A 173 39.74 -34.40 6.96
N VAL A 174 40.79 -33.64 6.64
CA VAL A 174 41.92 -34.11 5.82
C VAL A 174 42.76 -35.16 6.57
N LYS A 175 43.03 -34.96 7.87
CA LYS A 175 43.92 -35.83 8.65
C LYS A 175 43.28 -37.15 9.07
N TYR A 176 41.98 -37.15 9.39
CA TYR A 176 41.29 -38.31 9.96
C TYR A 176 40.15 -38.86 9.10
N GLY A 177 39.68 -38.15 8.07
CA GLY A 177 38.52 -38.60 7.28
C GLY A 177 38.71 -39.95 6.57
N ALA A 178 39.95 -40.35 6.30
CA ALA A 178 40.29 -41.69 5.80
C ALA A 178 39.79 -42.83 6.72
N ASN A 179 39.58 -42.58 8.02
CA ASN A 179 39.07 -43.57 8.98
C ASN A 179 37.63 -43.99 8.71
N GLU A 180 36.82 -43.12 8.12
CA GLU A 180 35.39 -43.35 7.83
C GLU A 180 35.20 -44.01 6.46
N TRP A 181 36.09 -43.70 5.51
CA TRP A 181 36.06 -44.21 4.13
C TRP A 181 36.75 -45.58 3.95
N LYS A 182 36.82 -46.42 5.00
CA LYS A 182 37.39 -47.78 4.94
C LYS A 182 36.68 -48.68 3.90
N HIS A 183 35.39 -48.47 3.71
CA HIS A 183 34.57 -49.16 2.71
C HIS A 183 34.88 -48.72 1.26
N ALA A 184 35.50 -47.56 1.06
CA ALA A 184 35.90 -47.02 -0.25
C ALA A 184 37.34 -46.48 -0.20
N PRO A 185 38.38 -47.34 -0.20
CA PRO A 185 39.78 -46.93 0.01
C PRO A 185 40.31 -45.90 -1.01
N ALA A 186 39.75 -45.85 -2.22
CA ALA A 186 40.08 -44.84 -3.22
C ALA A 186 39.67 -43.42 -2.78
N VAL A 187 38.50 -43.27 -2.13
CA VAL A 187 38.04 -42.02 -1.52
C VAL A 187 38.89 -41.73 -0.29
N GLY A 188 39.08 -42.71 0.60
CA GLY A 188 39.87 -42.55 1.83
C GLY A 188 41.30 -42.05 1.61
N ARG A 189 41.98 -42.49 0.54
CA ARG A 189 43.33 -42.03 0.15
C ARG A 189 43.36 -40.62 -0.46
N ASN A 190 42.23 -40.09 -0.90
CA ASN A 190 42.16 -38.81 -1.63
C ASN A 190 41.24 -37.77 -0.97
N VAL A 191 40.79 -37.97 0.27
CA VAL A 191 39.86 -37.06 1.00
C VAL A 191 40.28 -35.59 0.89
N GLY A 192 41.56 -35.25 1.07
CA GLY A 192 42.05 -33.88 0.95
C GLY A 192 41.95 -33.29 -0.47
N LYS A 193 42.14 -34.10 -1.52
CA LYS A 193 41.96 -33.64 -2.92
C LYS A 193 40.48 -33.47 -3.26
N ILE A 194 39.63 -34.38 -2.77
CA ILE A 194 38.18 -34.33 -2.95
C ILE A 194 37.62 -33.08 -2.24
N PHE A 195 38.06 -32.83 -1.01
CA PHE A 195 37.73 -31.63 -0.27
C PHE A 195 38.20 -30.35 -1.00
N ALA A 196 39.45 -30.31 -1.48
CA ALA A 196 39.95 -29.16 -2.24
C ALA A 196 39.16 -28.90 -3.53
N GLY A 197 38.73 -29.96 -4.24
CA GLY A 197 37.86 -29.84 -5.41
C GLY A 197 36.46 -29.33 -5.07
N MET A 198 35.86 -29.83 -3.99
CA MET A 198 34.57 -29.33 -3.49
C MET A 198 34.65 -27.87 -3.04
N LEU A 199 35.74 -27.49 -2.36
CA LEU A 199 35.98 -26.13 -1.89
C LEU A 199 36.15 -25.17 -3.07
N ALA A 200 36.97 -25.53 -4.07
CA ALA A 200 37.14 -24.72 -5.28
C ALA A 200 35.82 -24.55 -6.04
N TRP A 201 35.02 -25.61 -6.17
CA TRP A 201 33.70 -25.53 -6.78
C TRP A 201 32.74 -24.61 -6.00
N TRP A 202 32.69 -24.74 -4.67
CA TRP A 202 31.86 -23.88 -3.83
C TRP A 202 32.30 -22.42 -3.83
N CYS A 203 33.60 -22.13 -3.80
CA CYS A 203 34.10 -20.75 -3.93
C CYS A 203 33.69 -20.13 -5.27
N ILE A 204 33.77 -20.87 -6.38
CA ILE A 204 33.34 -20.39 -7.70
C ILE A 204 31.81 -20.16 -7.72
N ALA A 205 31.02 -21.10 -7.19
CA ALA A 205 29.56 -21.00 -7.16
C ALA A 205 29.08 -19.82 -6.29
N LEU A 206 29.63 -19.68 -5.08
CA LEU A 206 29.32 -18.57 -4.17
C LEU A 206 29.79 -17.22 -4.73
N TYR A 207 30.99 -17.15 -5.32
CA TYR A 207 31.46 -15.93 -5.96
C TYR A 207 30.54 -15.52 -7.11
N ALA A 208 30.16 -16.46 -7.99
CA ALA A 208 29.26 -16.19 -9.11
C ALA A 208 27.89 -15.67 -8.63
N VAL A 209 27.24 -16.38 -7.68
CA VAL A 209 25.97 -15.94 -7.09
C VAL A 209 26.09 -14.58 -6.42
N SER A 210 27.15 -14.35 -5.65
CA SER A 210 27.38 -13.05 -4.98
C SER A 210 27.55 -11.93 -6.02
N SER A 211 28.39 -12.14 -7.03
CA SER A 211 28.67 -11.14 -8.08
C SER A 211 27.47 -10.81 -8.96
N TRP A 212 26.54 -11.76 -9.13
CA TRP A 212 25.26 -11.53 -9.79
C TRP A 212 24.29 -10.76 -8.89
N TRP A 213 24.27 -11.07 -7.59
CA TRP A 213 23.39 -10.38 -6.63
C TRP A 213 23.77 -8.91 -6.43
N VAL A 214 25.07 -8.62 -6.32
CA VAL A 214 25.63 -7.27 -6.11
C VAL A 214 26.07 -6.58 -7.41
N ASP A 215 25.48 -6.96 -8.54
CA ASP A 215 25.75 -6.34 -9.85
C ASP A 215 25.47 -4.82 -9.78
N PRO A 216 26.46 -3.94 -10.06
CA PRO A 216 26.28 -2.48 -9.96
C PRO A 216 25.32 -1.86 -10.96
N VAL A 217 24.89 -2.62 -11.98
CA VAL A 217 23.98 -2.17 -13.05
C VAL A 217 22.57 -2.76 -12.83
N ASN A 218 22.49 -4.03 -12.41
CA ASN A 218 21.22 -4.75 -12.20
C ASN A 218 21.23 -5.59 -10.90
N PRO A 219 21.28 -4.96 -9.71
CA PRO A 219 21.30 -5.69 -8.44
C PRO A 219 19.99 -6.47 -8.22
N VAL A 220 20.09 -7.66 -7.63
CA VAL A 220 18.96 -8.63 -7.57
C VAL A 220 17.85 -8.19 -6.61
N ASN A 221 18.19 -7.51 -5.51
CA ASN A 221 17.21 -6.88 -4.62
C ASN A 221 17.75 -5.51 -4.17
N PRO A 222 17.41 -4.41 -4.86
CA PRO A 222 17.88 -3.09 -4.50
C PRO A 222 17.10 -2.51 -3.30
N LYS A 223 17.80 -1.97 -2.31
CA LYS A 223 17.19 -1.34 -1.12
C LYS A 223 17.77 0.04 -0.85
N VAL A 224 16.88 1.01 -0.64
CA VAL A 224 17.22 2.40 -0.31
C VAL A 224 17.97 2.45 1.03
N GLY A 225 18.86 3.44 1.19
CA GLY A 225 19.67 3.63 2.40
C GLY A 225 20.94 2.77 2.48
N LYS A 226 21.00 1.62 1.81
CA LYS A 226 22.22 0.78 1.77
C LYS A 226 23.18 1.15 0.65
N ALA A 227 24.44 0.75 0.79
CA ALA A 227 25.47 0.93 -0.22
C ALA A 227 26.51 -0.20 -0.16
N TYR A 228 27.05 -0.58 -1.31
CA TYR A 228 28.13 -1.56 -1.47
C TYR A 228 29.18 -0.99 -2.41
N ARG A 229 30.44 -0.92 -1.95
CA ARG A 229 31.59 -0.36 -2.68
C ARG A 229 31.38 1.07 -3.19
N GLY A 230 30.59 1.85 -2.45
CA GLY A 230 30.19 3.22 -2.80
C GLY A 230 29.01 3.34 -3.75
N VAL A 231 28.48 2.22 -4.28
CA VAL A 231 27.25 2.20 -5.09
C VAL A 231 26.05 2.11 -4.14
N LYS A 232 25.21 3.16 -4.12
CA LYS A 232 23.97 3.19 -3.34
C LYS A 232 22.93 2.22 -3.92
N GLY A 233 22.11 1.65 -3.06
CA GLY A 233 20.96 0.82 -3.43
C GLY A 233 21.21 -0.69 -3.40
N ILE A 234 22.40 -1.19 -3.10
CA ILE A 234 22.71 -2.64 -3.10
C ILE A 234 22.57 -3.20 -1.68
N ASP A 235 21.86 -4.34 -1.52
CA ASP A 235 21.72 -5.06 -0.25
C ASP A 235 22.56 -6.34 -0.19
N THR A 236 23.49 -6.38 0.76
CA THR A 236 24.34 -7.53 1.11
C THR A 236 23.71 -8.47 2.12
N ASP A 237 22.72 -8.01 2.90
CA ASP A 237 22.34 -8.71 4.13
C ASP A 237 21.35 -9.84 3.83
N GLU A 238 20.48 -9.64 2.84
CA GLU A 238 19.61 -10.68 2.31
C GLU A 238 20.38 -11.73 1.50
N LEU A 239 21.45 -11.32 0.78
CA LEU A 239 22.42 -12.26 0.19
C LEU A 239 23.08 -13.12 1.29
N GLY A 240 23.47 -12.49 2.40
CA GLY A 240 23.95 -13.17 3.61
C GLY A 240 22.94 -14.18 4.16
N PHE A 241 21.69 -13.76 4.38
CA PHE A 241 20.61 -14.63 4.85
C PHE A 241 20.38 -15.83 3.93
N MET A 242 20.16 -15.59 2.63
CA MET A 242 19.79 -16.63 1.68
C MET A 242 20.92 -17.66 1.51
N THR A 243 22.18 -17.21 1.44
CA THR A 243 23.33 -18.12 1.35
C THR A 243 23.56 -18.89 2.66
N ALA A 244 23.43 -18.25 3.82
CA ALA A 244 23.52 -18.91 5.13
C ALA A 244 22.39 -19.92 5.36
N LEU A 245 21.16 -19.63 4.93
CA LEU A 245 20.01 -20.53 5.03
C LEU A 245 20.24 -21.82 4.22
N VAL A 246 20.71 -21.69 2.98
CA VAL A 246 21.05 -22.84 2.13
C VAL A 246 22.20 -23.64 2.74
N ALA A 247 23.22 -22.97 3.31
CA ALA A 247 24.31 -23.63 4.01
C ALA A 247 23.83 -24.42 5.25
N GLN A 248 22.98 -23.83 6.09
CA GLN A 248 22.44 -24.51 7.27
C GLN A 248 21.46 -25.64 6.91
N LEU A 249 20.69 -25.53 5.83
CA LEU A 249 19.85 -26.62 5.32
C LEU A 249 20.69 -27.80 4.85
N VAL A 250 21.67 -27.56 3.97
CA VAL A 250 22.60 -28.59 3.45
C VAL A 250 23.36 -29.24 4.61
N LEU A 251 23.89 -28.45 5.55
CA LEU A 251 24.61 -28.96 6.71
C LEU A 251 23.70 -29.81 7.63
N SER A 252 22.43 -29.44 7.82
CA SER A 252 21.50 -30.21 8.66
C SER A 252 21.16 -31.56 8.05
N VAL A 253 20.77 -31.59 6.77
CA VAL A 253 20.45 -32.84 6.05
C VAL A 253 21.67 -33.76 6.00
N MET A 254 22.85 -33.23 5.65
CA MET A 254 24.07 -34.01 5.56
C MET A 254 24.57 -34.49 6.93
N SER A 255 24.37 -33.74 8.01
CA SER A 255 24.76 -34.18 9.36
C SER A 255 23.89 -35.33 9.86
N LEU A 256 22.58 -35.29 9.59
CA LEU A 256 21.67 -36.40 9.89
C LEU A 256 22.02 -37.64 9.06
N ALA A 257 22.20 -37.46 7.74
CA ALA A 257 22.62 -38.53 6.84
C ALA A 257 23.97 -39.16 7.24
N GLN A 258 24.94 -38.35 7.70
CA GLN A 258 26.23 -38.83 8.20
C GLN A 258 26.07 -39.75 9.42
N ILE A 259 25.20 -39.43 10.37
CA ILE A 259 24.92 -40.29 11.53
C ILE A 259 24.23 -41.59 11.08
N MET A 260 23.24 -41.49 10.18
CA MET A 260 22.53 -42.66 9.65
C MET A 260 23.43 -43.61 8.84
N VAL A 261 24.36 -43.08 8.04
CA VAL A 261 25.30 -43.89 7.24
C VAL A 261 26.44 -44.47 8.09
N ARG A 262 26.96 -43.72 9.08
CA ARG A 262 28.00 -44.23 10.00
C ARG A 262 27.46 -45.20 11.07
N GLN A 263 26.15 -45.16 11.35
CA GLN A 263 25.53 -45.80 12.53
C GLN A 263 26.28 -45.43 13.84
N SER A 264 26.77 -44.19 13.93
CA SER A 264 27.60 -43.71 15.04
C SER A 264 27.51 -42.21 15.23
N SER A 265 27.54 -41.76 16.48
CA SER A 265 27.56 -40.35 16.89
C SER A 265 28.96 -39.75 17.02
N ARG A 266 30.03 -40.45 16.60
CA ARG A 266 31.42 -39.95 16.64
C ARG A 266 31.58 -38.71 15.77
N GLY A 267 32.27 -37.70 16.30
CA GLY A 267 32.26 -36.34 15.75
C GLY A 267 30.96 -35.58 16.06
N SER A 268 30.30 -35.87 17.18
CA SER A 268 29.06 -35.22 17.57
C SER A 268 28.80 -35.30 19.07
N SER A 269 27.96 -34.40 19.59
CA SER A 269 27.46 -34.43 20.96
C SER A 269 26.17 -33.62 21.06
N TYR A 270 25.32 -33.92 22.06
CA TYR A 270 24.11 -33.12 22.30
C TYR A 270 24.42 -31.63 22.53
N THR A 271 25.56 -31.30 23.14
CA THR A 271 26.03 -29.91 23.30
C THR A 271 26.31 -29.22 21.97
N ILE A 272 26.92 -29.93 21.00
CA ILE A 272 27.16 -29.40 19.64
C ILE A 272 25.83 -29.15 18.92
N TRP A 273 24.89 -30.11 18.98
CA TRP A 273 23.57 -29.94 18.36
C TRP A 273 22.76 -28.82 19.02
N ALA A 274 22.78 -28.69 20.34
CA ALA A 274 22.08 -27.65 21.07
C ALA A 274 22.64 -26.25 20.77
N LEU A 275 23.96 -26.08 20.81
CA LEU A 275 24.60 -24.79 20.47
C LEU A 275 24.34 -24.39 19.02
N ARG A 276 24.41 -25.33 18.07
CA ARG A 276 24.07 -25.06 16.67
C ARG A 276 22.59 -24.69 16.51
N PHE A 277 21.68 -25.40 17.17
CA PHE A 277 20.24 -25.09 17.12
C PHE A 277 19.95 -23.69 17.68
N ILE A 278 20.53 -23.34 18.83
CA ILE A 278 20.39 -22.00 19.44
C ILE A 278 21.01 -20.93 18.52
N GLY A 279 22.16 -21.20 17.91
CA GLY A 279 22.79 -20.27 16.96
C GLY A 279 21.97 -20.00 15.71
N SER A 280 21.38 -21.05 15.11
CA SER A 280 20.44 -20.92 13.98
C SER A 280 19.12 -20.26 14.39
N LEU A 281 18.59 -20.58 15.58
CA LEU A 281 17.35 -19.99 16.07
C LEU A 281 17.53 -18.50 16.35
N ALA A 282 18.54 -18.10 17.13
CA ALA A 282 18.80 -16.70 17.45
C ALA A 282 19.26 -15.89 16.22
N GLY A 283 20.43 -16.25 15.65
CA GLY A 283 21.11 -15.42 14.66
C GLY A 283 20.55 -15.48 13.23
N LEU A 284 19.80 -16.54 12.87
CA LEU A 284 19.21 -16.68 11.52
C LEU A 284 17.69 -16.60 11.53
N THR A 285 16.99 -17.27 12.46
CA THR A 285 15.52 -17.36 12.42
C THR A 285 14.85 -16.19 13.13
N LEU A 286 15.21 -15.94 14.39
CA LEU A 286 14.63 -14.87 15.20
C LEU A 286 15.16 -13.50 14.76
N ASN A 287 16.47 -13.35 14.53
CA ASN A 287 17.03 -12.06 14.12
C ASN A 287 16.39 -11.53 12.83
N TYR A 288 16.44 -12.30 11.74
CA TYR A 288 15.86 -11.87 10.46
C TYR A 288 14.33 -11.92 10.47
N GLY A 289 13.70 -12.82 11.22
CA GLY A 289 12.24 -12.86 11.38
C GLY A 289 11.70 -11.62 12.10
N TYR A 290 12.36 -11.21 13.19
CA TYR A 290 12.04 -10.00 13.95
C TYR A 290 12.22 -8.75 13.09
N CYS A 291 13.41 -8.60 12.47
CA CYS A 291 13.66 -7.48 11.57
C CYS A 291 12.70 -7.46 10.37
N TRP A 292 12.30 -8.61 9.81
CA TRP A 292 11.29 -8.63 8.75
C TRP A 292 9.90 -8.21 9.23
N MET A 293 9.45 -8.68 10.41
CA MET A 293 8.14 -8.35 10.99
C MET A 293 7.99 -6.87 11.37
N GLU A 294 9.07 -6.15 11.61
CA GLU A 294 9.06 -4.70 11.85
C GLU A 294 9.40 -3.88 10.59
N SER A 295 10.09 -4.47 9.60
CA SER A 295 10.50 -3.79 8.36
C SER A 295 9.38 -3.46 7.38
N ASP A 296 8.10 -3.58 7.73
CA ASP A 296 7.03 -3.01 6.90
C ASP A 296 7.04 -1.46 6.91
N ASP A 297 7.75 -0.84 7.87
CA ASP A 297 8.03 0.59 7.88
C ASP A 297 9.33 0.93 7.11
N GLU A 298 9.34 2.00 6.31
CA GLU A 298 10.52 2.43 5.54
C GLU A 298 11.46 3.31 6.39
N ASP A 299 10.92 4.10 7.31
CA ASP A 299 11.72 4.98 8.18
C ASP A 299 12.58 4.13 9.14
N LEU A 300 12.06 2.98 9.58
CA LEU A 300 12.82 1.99 10.34
C LEU A 300 13.97 1.37 9.52
N LYS A 301 13.73 0.97 8.26
CA LYS A 301 14.80 0.43 7.40
C LYS A 301 15.96 1.41 7.27
N LEU A 302 15.65 2.69 7.13
CA LEU A 302 16.64 3.76 7.05
C LEU A 302 17.37 3.97 8.37
N ALA A 303 16.67 3.98 9.51
CA ALA A 303 17.28 4.07 10.84
C ALA A 303 18.24 2.90 11.13
N MET A 304 17.87 1.67 10.75
CA MET A 304 18.74 0.50 10.86
C MET A 304 19.95 0.58 9.93
N ALA A 305 19.78 1.00 8.67
CA ALA A 305 20.89 1.19 7.73
C ALA A 305 21.87 2.28 8.21
N MET A 306 21.36 3.36 8.82
CA MET A 306 22.18 4.41 9.45
C MET A 306 22.92 3.89 10.70
N SER A 307 22.31 2.99 11.47
CA SER A 307 22.90 2.42 12.69
C SER A 307 23.94 1.32 12.44
N LEU A 308 23.97 0.71 11.25
CA LEU A 308 24.96 -0.32 10.88
C LEU A 308 26.26 0.28 10.32
N GLN A 309 26.30 1.58 10.02
CA GLN A 309 27.46 2.28 9.46
C GLN A 309 28.18 3.16 10.52
N GLU A 310 28.80 2.52 11.51
CA GLU A 310 29.71 3.20 12.44
C GLU A 310 31.15 3.27 11.89
N VAL A 311 31.71 4.48 11.83
CA VAL A 311 33.12 4.72 11.46
C VAL A 311 34.00 4.74 12.71
N SER A 312 34.94 3.80 12.81
CA SER A 312 35.86 3.71 13.95
C SER A 312 36.75 4.97 14.08
N PRO A 313 36.84 5.60 15.25
CA PRO A 313 37.67 6.80 15.47
C PRO A 313 39.17 6.46 15.52
N ARG A 314 40.04 7.41 15.14
CA ARG A 314 41.50 7.26 15.32
C ARG A 314 42.22 8.59 15.53
N ALA A 315 42.91 8.71 16.66
CA ALA A 315 43.68 9.88 17.16
C ALA A 315 42.83 11.15 17.36
N THR A 316 42.69 11.66 18.58
CA THR A 316 43.79 11.96 19.52
C THR A 316 43.75 11.22 20.87
N ARG A 317 44.89 11.22 21.56
CA ARG A 317 44.98 11.03 23.02
C ARG A 317 44.92 12.42 23.68
N ASP A 318 44.30 12.55 24.85
CA ASP A 318 45.05 12.70 26.10
C ASP A 318 44.19 12.80 27.37
N ALA A 319 44.82 12.44 28.49
CA ALA A 319 44.64 12.94 29.86
C ALA A 319 43.24 13.06 30.55
N THR A 320 43.03 12.13 31.50
CA THR A 320 42.69 12.38 32.93
C THR A 320 41.30 12.88 33.41
N ALA A 321 40.74 12.08 34.35
CA ALA A 321 40.31 12.45 35.72
C ALA A 321 38.82 12.66 36.12
N ILE A 322 38.36 11.72 36.99
CA ILE A 322 37.76 11.94 38.34
C ILE A 322 36.34 12.56 38.46
N ALA A 323 35.35 11.65 38.55
CA ALA A 323 34.41 11.42 39.67
C ALA A 323 33.27 12.41 40.06
N LYS A 324 32.14 11.79 40.49
CA LYS A 324 31.06 12.27 41.41
C LYS A 324 30.20 13.46 40.92
N ASN A 325 28.88 13.49 41.12
CA ASN A 325 28.13 13.12 42.33
C ASN A 325 26.68 12.64 42.06
N GLU A 326 25.91 12.39 43.13
CA GLU A 326 24.51 11.91 43.15
C GLU A 326 23.47 13.09 43.28
N PRO A 327 22.13 12.86 43.44
CA PRO A 327 21.10 13.70 42.81
C PRO A 327 20.47 14.77 43.72
N ILE A 328 19.56 15.58 43.13
CA ILE A 328 18.54 16.34 43.85
C ILE A 328 17.17 16.11 43.18
N ASP A 329 16.16 15.90 44.01
CA ASP A 329 14.74 15.74 43.68
C ASP A 329 13.97 16.97 44.21
N LEU A 330 12.95 17.43 43.48
CA LEU A 330 11.99 18.45 43.92
C LEU A 330 10.62 18.24 43.25
N ILE A 331 9.74 17.53 43.97
CA ILE A 331 8.31 17.41 43.70
C ILE A 331 7.59 18.74 44.01
N SER A 332 6.59 19.10 43.20
CA SER A 332 5.43 19.88 43.67
C SER A 332 4.20 19.53 42.83
N ASP A 333 3.18 18.97 43.47
CA ASP A 333 2.02 18.36 42.80
C ASP A 333 0.94 19.37 42.36
N SER A 334 0.16 18.96 41.34
CA SER A 334 -1.26 19.33 41.23
C SER A 334 -2.03 18.27 40.42
N ASP A 335 -2.78 17.41 41.12
CA ASP A 335 -3.84 16.54 40.56
C ASP A 335 -5.03 17.39 40.00
N ASP A 336 -6.13 16.90 39.41
CA ASP A 336 -6.78 15.57 39.27
C ASP A 336 -7.80 15.68 38.08
N ASN A 337 -8.43 14.68 37.45
CA ASN A 337 -8.53 13.22 37.59
C ASN A 337 -8.97 12.60 36.23
N GLU A 338 -8.32 11.55 35.69
CA GLU A 338 -9.00 10.65 34.72
C GLU A 338 -8.36 9.22 34.55
N ASP A 339 -7.78 8.62 35.60
CA ASP A 339 -7.15 7.27 35.52
C ASP A 339 -7.56 6.31 36.66
N GLY A 340 -8.87 6.17 36.87
CA GLY A 340 -9.44 5.31 37.92
C GLY A 340 -9.53 3.81 37.59
N ASP A 341 -9.80 3.47 36.33
CA ASP A 341 -10.16 2.08 35.95
C ASP A 341 -8.96 1.19 35.58
N LEU A 342 -7.87 1.76 35.04
CA LEU A 342 -6.68 0.98 34.68
C LEU A 342 -6.06 0.30 35.91
N ARG A 343 -6.03 1.00 37.04
CA ARG A 343 -5.53 0.47 38.33
C ARG A 343 -6.44 -0.63 38.91
N ARG A 344 -7.76 -0.59 38.66
CA ARG A 344 -8.69 -1.66 39.07
C ARG A 344 -8.49 -2.96 38.29
N ALA A 345 -8.28 -2.88 36.98
CA ALA A 345 -8.04 -4.06 36.14
C ALA A 345 -6.76 -4.81 36.56
N ILE A 346 -5.70 -4.06 36.89
CA ILE A 346 -4.41 -4.62 37.34
C ILE A 346 -4.53 -5.25 38.74
N ALA A 347 -5.21 -4.59 39.68
CA ALA A 347 -5.40 -5.10 41.04
C ALA A 347 -6.18 -6.42 41.10
N LEU A 348 -7.18 -6.61 40.23
CA LEU A 348 -7.97 -7.84 40.16
C LEU A 348 -7.20 -9.01 39.53
N SER A 349 -6.22 -8.74 38.66
CA SER A 349 -5.45 -9.79 37.97
C SER A 349 -4.31 -10.38 38.82
N LEU A 350 -4.01 -9.79 39.98
CA LEU A 350 -2.86 -10.16 40.84
C LEU A 350 -3.24 -10.89 42.13
N GLN A 351 -4.51 -11.30 42.31
CA GLN A 351 -4.97 -11.95 43.54
C GLN A 351 -5.24 -13.46 43.45
N GLU A 352 -5.21 -14.09 42.26
CA GLU A 352 -5.41 -15.54 42.08
C GLU A 352 -4.13 -16.29 41.66
N SER A 353 -3.15 -16.40 42.56
CA SER A 353 -2.07 -17.41 42.44
C SER A 353 -1.37 -17.70 43.78
N GLY A 354 -2.03 -18.45 44.67
CA GLY A 354 -1.50 -18.78 46.00
C GLY A 354 -1.93 -20.14 46.57
N ASN A 355 -0.96 -21.04 46.72
CA ASN A 355 -0.95 -22.25 47.56
C ASN A 355 -1.86 -23.47 47.26
N LYS A 356 -1.22 -24.50 46.68
CA LYS A 356 -0.89 -25.81 47.33
C LYS A 356 -1.81 -27.06 47.30
N ASP A 357 -1.13 -28.13 46.87
CA ASP A 357 -1.01 -29.48 47.47
C ASP A 357 -2.10 -30.57 47.35
N VAL A 358 -1.75 -31.58 46.54
CA VAL A 358 -1.78 -33.04 46.82
C VAL A 358 -3.12 -33.74 47.17
N GLN A 359 -3.62 -34.57 46.24
CA GLN A 359 -3.80 -36.02 46.51
C GLN A 359 -3.89 -36.89 45.22
N GLN A 360 -4.21 -38.19 45.37
CA GLN A 360 -3.74 -39.30 44.52
C GLN A 360 -4.83 -40.37 44.27
N SER A 361 -4.92 -40.92 43.04
CA SER A 361 -5.51 -42.22 42.59
C SER A 361 -5.98 -42.09 41.11
N SER A 362 -5.59 -42.92 40.13
CA SER A 362 -5.88 -44.36 39.83
C SER A 362 -7.26 -44.60 39.17
N ALA A 363 -7.44 -45.38 38.09
CA ALA A 363 -6.51 -46.08 37.18
C ALA A 363 -7.25 -46.66 35.93
N THR A 364 -6.48 -47.15 34.94
CA THR A 364 -6.93 -48.08 33.83
C THR A 364 -7.82 -47.43 32.75
N THR A 365 -7.78 -47.78 31.44
CA THR A 365 -7.35 -49.01 30.75
C THR A 365 -6.81 -48.75 29.32
N VAL A 366 -5.89 -49.59 28.83
CA VAL A 366 -5.41 -49.61 27.42
C VAL A 366 -5.13 -51.06 26.97
N PRO A 367 -5.55 -51.45 25.75
CA PRO A 367 -4.66 -52.14 24.79
C PRO A 367 -4.51 -51.30 23.50
N LYS A 368 -3.34 -51.10 22.86
CA LYS A 368 -2.26 -52.01 22.38
C LYS A 368 -2.68 -52.95 21.22
N ALA A 369 -1.89 -53.19 20.17
CA ALA A 369 -0.63 -52.56 19.67
C ALA A 369 -0.23 -53.10 18.27
N ALA A 370 0.90 -52.61 17.72
CA ALA A 370 1.61 -53.01 16.48
C ALA A 370 0.95 -52.62 15.13
N GLY A 371 1.67 -52.31 14.04
CA GLY A 371 3.13 -52.30 13.75
C GLY A 371 3.48 -53.20 12.55
N LEU A 372 4.51 -52.99 11.71
CA LEU A 372 5.57 -51.97 11.59
C LEU A 372 6.25 -52.10 10.19
N ASN A 373 6.80 -51.00 9.63
CA ASN A 373 7.79 -50.96 8.51
C ASN A 373 7.30 -51.43 7.10
N ASN A 374 7.92 -51.06 5.94
CA ASN A 374 9.15 -50.30 5.69
C ASN A 374 9.22 -49.56 4.32
N THR A 375 10.10 -48.55 4.24
CA THR A 375 10.87 -48.04 3.06
C THR A 375 10.22 -47.56 1.73
N SER A 376 10.53 -46.29 1.41
CA SER A 376 11.04 -45.75 0.12
C SER A 376 10.18 -45.72 -1.16
N GLY A 377 9.97 -44.50 -1.69
CA GLY A 377 9.49 -44.25 -3.07
C GLY A 377 9.53 -42.75 -3.43
N LEU A 378 10.07 -42.40 -4.61
CA LEU A 378 10.21 -41.02 -5.12
C LEU A 378 9.37 -40.83 -6.40
N MET A 379 8.68 -39.69 -6.51
CA MET A 379 7.81 -39.25 -7.62
C MET A 379 6.58 -40.12 -7.95
N GLY A 380 5.44 -39.48 -8.22
CA GLY A 380 4.26 -40.15 -8.78
C GLY A 380 2.91 -39.51 -8.43
N MET A 381 2.60 -38.32 -8.95
CA MET A 381 1.21 -37.83 -8.94
C MET A 381 0.39 -38.58 -10.00
N ASP A 382 -0.61 -39.36 -9.58
CA ASP A 382 -1.40 -40.18 -10.51
C ASP A 382 -2.39 -39.35 -11.33
N ARG A 383 -1.97 -39.02 -12.55
CA ARG A 383 -2.72 -38.28 -13.54
C ARG A 383 -3.94 -39.04 -14.10
N LYS A 384 -4.07 -40.35 -13.89
CA LYS A 384 -5.23 -41.15 -14.35
C LYS A 384 -6.41 -41.13 -13.39
N ALA A 385 -6.17 -41.16 -12.08
CA ALA A 385 -7.24 -41.18 -11.07
C ALA A 385 -8.17 -39.95 -11.22
N MET A 386 -7.58 -38.78 -11.41
CA MET A 386 -8.30 -37.50 -11.57
C MET A 386 -9.12 -37.42 -12.87
N GLU A 387 -8.69 -38.10 -13.93
CA GLU A 387 -9.38 -38.09 -15.23
C GLU A 387 -10.55 -39.09 -15.28
N GLN A 388 -10.43 -40.22 -14.58
CA GLN A 388 -11.54 -41.17 -14.43
C GLN A 388 -12.71 -40.58 -13.62
N GLU A 389 -12.44 -39.79 -12.58
CA GLU A 389 -13.51 -39.13 -11.83
C GLU A 389 -14.24 -38.06 -12.69
N ARG A 390 -13.51 -37.34 -13.55
CA ARG A 390 -14.09 -36.39 -14.50
C ARG A 390 -15.04 -37.07 -15.49
N LEU A 391 -14.68 -38.26 -15.98
CA LEU A 391 -15.51 -39.06 -16.88
C LEU A 391 -16.74 -39.67 -16.17
N ALA A 392 -16.60 -40.10 -14.91
CA ALA A 392 -17.72 -40.64 -14.14
C ALA A 392 -18.87 -39.63 -13.95
N ARG A 393 -18.53 -38.33 -13.79
CA ARG A 393 -19.53 -37.24 -13.64
C ARG A 393 -20.27 -36.90 -14.93
N LEU A 394 -19.76 -37.27 -16.11
CA LEU A 394 -20.43 -37.08 -17.42
C LEU A 394 -21.53 -38.12 -17.71
N GLY A 395 -21.53 -39.27 -17.02
CA GLY A 395 -22.41 -40.41 -17.35
C GLY A 395 -23.86 -40.33 -16.85
N LYS A 396 -24.26 -39.32 -16.07
CA LYS A 396 -25.56 -39.27 -15.39
C LYS A 396 -26.36 -37.98 -15.62
N ARG A 397 -26.95 -37.83 -16.81
CA ARG A 397 -28.14 -37.01 -17.06
C ARG A 397 -28.94 -37.54 -18.25
N LYS A 398 -29.98 -38.33 -18.00
CA LYS A 398 -31.10 -38.51 -18.95
C LYS A 398 -32.17 -37.44 -18.66
N ARG A 399 -32.89 -37.04 -19.72
CA ARG A 399 -34.03 -36.12 -19.65
C ARG A 399 -35.28 -36.86 -19.18
N ASP A 400 -36.18 -36.10 -18.57
CA ASP A 400 -37.61 -36.19 -18.84
C ASP A 400 -38.14 -34.82 -19.31
N VAL A 401 -39.37 -34.78 -19.82
CA VAL A 401 -39.88 -33.72 -20.71
C VAL A 401 -41.06 -32.96 -20.11
N SER A 402 -41.14 -31.65 -20.40
CA SER A 402 -42.35 -30.83 -20.22
C SER A 402 -42.45 -29.82 -21.39
N PRO A 403 -43.64 -29.31 -21.76
CA PRO A 403 -43.98 -29.01 -23.16
C PRO A 403 -43.68 -27.58 -23.67
N GLU A 404 -44.16 -27.31 -24.89
CA GLU A 404 -43.65 -26.34 -25.85
C GLU A 404 -43.94 -24.84 -25.59
N ARG A 405 -43.13 -23.98 -26.21
CA ARG A 405 -43.44 -22.56 -26.47
C ARG A 405 -43.96 -22.39 -27.91
N PRO A 406 -44.97 -21.55 -28.17
CA PRO A 406 -45.41 -21.22 -29.53
C PRO A 406 -44.35 -20.52 -30.39
N SER A 407 -44.51 -20.74 -31.70
CA SER A 407 -43.82 -20.19 -32.88
C SER A 407 -43.09 -18.85 -32.80
N LYS A 408 -41.92 -18.82 -33.46
CA LYS A 408 -41.21 -17.60 -33.92
C LYS A 408 -42.10 -16.70 -34.78
N GLN A 409 -41.88 -15.38 -34.71
CA GLN A 409 -41.83 -14.55 -35.91
C GLN A 409 -40.41 -13.98 -36.06
N VAL A 410 -39.88 -13.96 -37.28
CA VAL A 410 -38.52 -13.47 -37.58
C VAL A 410 -38.64 -12.10 -38.23
N ALA A 411 -38.26 -11.05 -37.48
CA ALA A 411 -38.04 -9.74 -38.07
C ALA A 411 -36.73 -9.77 -38.89
N ARG A 412 -36.84 -9.47 -40.18
CA ARG A 412 -35.73 -9.44 -41.14
C ARG A 412 -34.98 -8.11 -41.00
N PRO A 413 -33.63 -8.07 -41.06
CA PRO A 413 -32.91 -6.81 -40.97
C PRO A 413 -33.31 -5.86 -42.12
N PRO A 414 -33.51 -4.56 -41.85
CA PRO A 414 -33.90 -3.61 -42.88
C PRO A 414 -32.76 -3.40 -43.89
N ALA A 415 -33.12 -3.33 -45.17
CA ALA A 415 -32.15 -3.13 -46.24
C ALA A 415 -31.55 -1.72 -46.23
N VAL A 416 -30.27 -1.62 -46.58
CA VAL A 416 -29.55 -0.35 -46.73
C VAL A 416 -30.28 0.56 -47.72
N LYS A 417 -30.57 1.80 -47.29
CA LYS A 417 -30.93 2.93 -48.16
C LYS A 417 -29.80 3.95 -48.14
N ALA A 418 -29.70 4.74 -49.21
CA ALA A 418 -28.60 5.67 -49.43
C ALA A 418 -28.56 6.83 -48.42
N ALA A 419 -27.41 7.50 -48.35
CA ALA A 419 -27.02 8.38 -47.26
C ALA A 419 -27.86 9.66 -47.10
N SER A 420 -27.92 10.10 -45.84
CA SER A 420 -28.05 11.50 -45.43
C SER A 420 -26.97 11.77 -44.38
N ASP A 421 -26.19 12.84 -44.51
CA ASP A 421 -25.12 13.14 -43.56
C ASP A 421 -25.66 13.43 -42.15
N GLY A 422 -25.03 12.84 -41.14
CA GLY A 422 -25.37 13.02 -39.72
C GLY A 422 -25.74 11.71 -39.02
N THR A 423 -24.75 10.99 -38.50
CA THR A 423 -24.99 9.90 -37.53
C THR A 423 -25.50 10.52 -36.22
N PRO A 424 -26.64 10.07 -35.66
CA PRO A 424 -27.14 10.62 -34.40
C PRO A 424 -26.19 10.29 -33.24
N LEU A 425 -26.04 11.24 -32.32
CA LEU A 425 -25.28 11.03 -31.08
C LEU A 425 -25.94 9.93 -30.23
N GLN A 426 -25.13 9.07 -29.60
CA GLN A 426 -25.65 7.92 -28.85
C GLN A 426 -26.13 8.33 -27.44
N TYR A 427 -25.35 9.21 -26.79
CA TYR A 427 -25.61 9.67 -25.42
C TYR A 427 -25.70 11.21 -25.30
N PRO A 428 -26.58 11.89 -26.08
CA PRO A 428 -26.57 13.35 -26.20
C PRO A 428 -26.94 14.12 -24.92
N ARG A 429 -27.55 13.46 -23.93
CA ARG A 429 -27.99 14.07 -22.65
C ARG A 429 -27.30 13.50 -21.41
N GLY A 430 -26.31 12.64 -21.59
CA GLY A 430 -25.70 11.90 -20.50
C GLY A 430 -26.49 10.64 -20.12
N THR A 431 -25.77 9.61 -19.68
CA THR A 431 -26.31 8.39 -19.07
C THR A 431 -25.30 7.83 -18.09
N ILE A 432 -25.75 7.09 -17.08
CA ILE A 432 -24.89 6.18 -16.30
C ILE A 432 -25.12 4.76 -16.83
N LYS A 433 -24.07 3.93 -16.85
CA LYS A 433 -24.12 2.49 -17.16
C LYS A 433 -23.29 1.71 -16.15
N ARG A 434 -23.63 0.44 -15.92
CA ARG A 434 -22.72 -0.50 -15.26
C ARG A 434 -21.61 -0.90 -16.24
N THR A 435 -20.41 -1.25 -15.77
CA THR A 435 -19.48 -1.99 -16.63
C THR A 435 -20.04 -3.37 -16.94
N PHE A 436 -19.72 -3.90 -18.13
CA PHE A 436 -19.92 -5.30 -18.48
C PHE A 436 -19.32 -6.24 -17.42
N ALA A 437 -19.81 -7.48 -17.35
CA ALA A 437 -19.18 -8.54 -16.57
C ALA A 437 -19.35 -9.90 -17.25
N SER A 438 -18.23 -10.59 -17.50
CA SER A 438 -18.22 -11.90 -18.16
C SER A 438 -19.12 -12.92 -17.44
N LYS A 439 -19.83 -13.75 -18.23
CA LYS A 439 -20.83 -14.76 -17.79
C LYS A 439 -22.10 -14.22 -17.12
N TYR A 440 -22.26 -12.92 -16.87
CA TYR A 440 -23.53 -12.37 -16.38
C TYR A 440 -24.47 -11.99 -17.53
N PRO A 441 -25.79 -11.91 -17.29
CA PRO A 441 -26.73 -11.32 -18.24
C PRO A 441 -26.38 -9.83 -18.48
N ARG A 442 -26.38 -9.40 -19.74
CA ARG A 442 -26.36 -7.98 -20.11
C ARG A 442 -27.64 -7.31 -19.58
N THR A 443 -27.51 -6.12 -18.99
CA THR A 443 -28.63 -5.30 -18.50
C THR A 443 -28.46 -3.87 -19.03
N ASP A 444 -28.42 -2.82 -18.19
CA ASP A 444 -28.05 -1.48 -18.62
C ASP A 444 -26.53 -1.25 -18.47
N ASP A 445 -25.76 -2.14 -19.10
CA ASP A 445 -24.30 -2.24 -19.01
C ASP A 445 -23.58 -2.02 -20.35
N ILE A 446 -22.29 -1.66 -20.29
CA ILE A 446 -21.46 -1.32 -21.45
C ILE A 446 -20.08 -1.99 -21.38
N THR A 447 -19.56 -2.49 -22.50
CA THR A 447 -18.16 -2.95 -22.61
C THR A 447 -17.20 -1.78 -22.83
N ILE A 448 -15.89 -2.01 -22.65
CA ILE A 448 -14.88 -1.00 -22.98
C ILE A 448 -14.86 -0.69 -24.49
N ASP A 449 -15.08 -1.68 -25.36
CA ASP A 449 -15.13 -1.49 -26.82
C ASP A 449 -16.35 -0.67 -27.27
N GLU A 450 -17.51 -0.94 -26.67
CA GLU A 450 -18.77 -0.19 -26.89
C GLU A 450 -18.65 1.26 -26.39
N LEU A 451 -17.85 1.50 -25.34
CA LEU A 451 -17.54 2.83 -24.84
C LEU A 451 -16.57 3.58 -25.77
N LEU A 452 -15.44 2.96 -26.11
CA LEU A 452 -14.33 3.63 -26.79
C LEU A 452 -14.65 4.00 -28.23
N GLU A 453 -15.46 3.20 -28.94
CA GLU A 453 -15.74 3.37 -30.38
C GLU A 453 -14.45 3.64 -31.19
N ALA A 454 -13.39 2.85 -30.95
CA ALA A 454 -12.00 3.20 -31.29
C ALA A 454 -11.78 3.68 -32.75
N SER A 455 -12.54 3.19 -33.72
CA SER A 455 -12.50 3.63 -35.12
C SER A 455 -12.99 5.06 -35.38
N THR A 456 -13.59 5.73 -34.39
CA THR A 456 -14.14 7.09 -34.48
C THR A 456 -13.28 8.15 -33.77
N VAL A 457 -12.35 7.70 -32.92
CA VAL A 457 -11.51 8.54 -32.05
C VAL A 457 -10.21 8.88 -32.75
N ASN A 458 -9.77 10.13 -32.64
CA ASN A 458 -8.49 10.60 -33.18
C ASN A 458 -7.48 10.95 -32.07
N ILE A 459 -7.98 11.47 -30.94
CA ILE A 459 -7.18 11.72 -29.74
C ILE A 459 -7.96 11.21 -28.52
N ALA A 460 -7.30 10.44 -27.65
CA ALA A 460 -7.84 10.02 -26.36
C ALA A 460 -7.00 10.62 -25.22
N VAL A 461 -7.67 11.28 -24.28
CA VAL A 461 -7.06 11.71 -23.00
C VAL A 461 -7.68 10.85 -21.92
N ILE A 462 -6.88 9.99 -21.30
CA ILE A 462 -7.32 8.96 -20.36
C ILE A 462 -6.69 9.27 -19.00
N SER A 463 -7.47 9.21 -17.93
CA SER A 463 -7.05 9.44 -16.55
C SER A 463 -7.48 8.26 -15.70
N SER A 464 -6.56 7.71 -14.91
CA SER A 464 -6.78 6.56 -14.03
C SER A 464 -5.68 6.45 -12.97
N PHE A 465 -5.96 5.73 -11.89
CA PHE A 465 -4.97 5.40 -10.85
C PHE A 465 -4.07 4.21 -11.27
N GLN A 466 -4.67 3.17 -11.87
CA GLN A 466 -3.99 1.99 -12.40
C GLN A 466 -4.28 1.80 -13.89
N TYR A 467 -3.30 1.21 -14.59
CA TYR A 467 -3.32 0.93 -16.02
C TYR A 467 -2.77 -0.47 -16.29
N ASP A 468 -3.47 -1.22 -17.13
CA ASP A 468 -3.02 -2.42 -17.81
C ASP A 468 -2.71 -2.01 -19.26
N SER A 469 -1.42 -1.78 -19.53
CA SER A 469 -0.99 -1.18 -20.80
C SER A 469 -1.24 -2.10 -21.99
N GLU A 470 -1.00 -3.41 -21.83
CA GLU A 470 -1.12 -4.39 -22.92
C GLU A 470 -2.59 -4.54 -23.33
N TRP A 471 -3.48 -4.75 -22.35
CA TRP A 471 -4.93 -4.78 -22.58
C TRP A 471 -5.43 -3.48 -23.22
N LEU A 472 -5.01 -2.31 -22.71
CA LEU A 472 -5.49 -1.03 -23.25
C LEU A 472 -4.98 -0.76 -24.68
N TYR A 473 -3.81 -1.27 -25.08
CA TYR A 473 -3.36 -1.20 -26.48
C TYR A 473 -4.16 -2.10 -27.42
N GLU A 474 -4.67 -3.26 -26.97
CA GLU A 474 -5.60 -4.08 -27.76
C GLU A 474 -6.93 -3.36 -28.00
N LYS A 475 -7.45 -2.67 -26.96
CA LYS A 475 -8.72 -1.93 -27.01
C LYS A 475 -8.61 -0.59 -27.77
N LEU A 476 -7.47 0.08 -27.67
CA LEU A 476 -7.20 1.37 -28.31
C LEU A 476 -5.77 1.38 -28.85
N ASP A 477 -5.62 1.00 -30.12
CA ASP A 477 -4.32 0.93 -30.80
C ASP A 477 -3.61 2.30 -30.83
N PRO A 478 -2.46 2.47 -30.13
CA PRO A 478 -1.73 3.73 -30.11
C PRO A 478 -1.15 4.08 -31.48
N LEU A 479 -0.86 3.12 -32.37
CA LEU A 479 -0.38 3.42 -33.72
C LEU A 479 -1.44 4.15 -34.58
N LYS A 480 -2.72 4.04 -34.21
CA LYS A 480 -3.85 4.69 -34.90
C LYS A 480 -4.38 5.92 -34.16
N VAL A 481 -4.37 5.93 -32.83
CA VAL A 481 -4.98 6.98 -31.99
C VAL A 481 -3.92 7.66 -31.13
N LYS A 482 -3.86 8.99 -31.15
CA LYS A 482 -2.96 9.75 -30.25
C LYS A 482 -3.47 9.66 -28.82
N GLN A 483 -2.63 9.24 -27.88
CA GLN A 483 -3.05 9.03 -26.48
C GLN A 483 -2.29 9.93 -25.52
N ILE A 484 -2.99 10.45 -24.51
CA ILE A 484 -2.41 11.16 -23.36
C ILE A 484 -2.92 10.46 -22.10
N TRP A 485 -2.04 9.82 -21.35
CA TRP A 485 -2.39 9.11 -20.12
C TRP A 485 -1.99 9.95 -18.91
N LEU A 486 -2.97 10.40 -18.14
CA LEU A 486 -2.76 11.05 -16.85
C LEU A 486 -2.55 9.96 -15.80
N MET A 487 -1.37 9.95 -15.19
CA MET A 487 -0.97 8.92 -14.24
C MET A 487 -0.67 9.50 -12.86
N ASN A 488 -0.68 8.64 -11.85
CA ASN A 488 -0.23 8.99 -10.51
C ASN A 488 1.30 9.10 -10.47
N GLY A 489 1.81 10.30 -10.15
CA GLY A 489 3.25 10.60 -10.11
C GLY A 489 3.96 10.19 -8.82
N LYS A 490 3.22 10.01 -7.72
CA LYS A 490 3.76 9.54 -6.43
C LYS A 490 3.30 8.12 -6.12
N TYR A 491 4.17 7.31 -5.54
CA TYR A 491 3.80 6.00 -4.99
C TYR A 491 4.54 5.75 -3.68
N ARG A 492 3.80 5.47 -2.58
CA ARG A 492 4.35 5.25 -1.23
C ARG A 492 5.34 6.34 -0.75
N GLY A 493 5.17 7.58 -1.20
CA GLY A 493 6.06 8.72 -0.88
C GLY A 493 7.13 9.01 -1.94
N GLU A 494 7.53 8.02 -2.74
CA GLU A 494 8.50 8.17 -3.82
C GLU A 494 7.93 8.95 -5.02
N ASP A 495 8.78 9.74 -5.68
CA ASP A 495 8.49 10.29 -7.01
C ASP A 495 8.82 9.24 -8.09
N VAL A 496 7.78 8.60 -8.61
CA VAL A 496 7.89 7.54 -9.63
C VAL A 496 7.76 8.07 -11.07
N GLN A 497 7.66 9.39 -11.26
CA GLN A 497 7.51 9.99 -12.59
C GLN A 497 8.71 9.67 -13.49
N ALA A 498 9.93 9.86 -12.99
CA ALA A 498 11.15 9.64 -13.78
C ALA A 498 11.25 8.19 -14.29
N LYS A 499 10.96 7.21 -13.43
CA LYS A 499 10.92 5.78 -13.77
C LYS A 499 9.87 5.48 -14.85
N ARG A 500 8.62 5.92 -14.66
CA ARG A 500 7.54 5.71 -15.64
C ARG A 500 7.82 6.37 -17.00
N ILE A 501 8.47 7.54 -16.99
CA ILE A 501 8.90 8.24 -18.21
C ILE A 501 10.02 7.46 -18.92
N GLN A 502 10.92 6.81 -18.19
CA GLN A 502 11.94 5.94 -18.78
C GLN A 502 11.33 4.66 -19.37
N GLU A 503 10.52 3.93 -18.59
CA GLU A 503 9.79 2.73 -19.03
C GLU A 503 8.98 2.99 -20.32
N TRP A 504 8.30 4.15 -20.40
CA TRP A 504 7.60 4.56 -21.63
C TRP A 504 8.55 4.84 -22.80
N LYS A 505 9.66 5.56 -22.60
CA LYS A 505 10.64 5.80 -23.69
C LYS A 505 11.20 4.50 -24.25
N GLU A 506 11.48 3.54 -23.37
CA GLU A 506 11.98 2.21 -23.73
C GLU A 506 10.93 1.37 -24.47
N SER A 507 9.64 1.54 -24.17
CA SER A 507 8.54 0.90 -24.91
C SER A 507 8.40 1.33 -26.38
N GLY A 508 8.99 2.46 -26.77
CA GLY A 508 9.01 2.95 -28.16
C GLY A 508 7.65 3.38 -28.74
N VAL A 509 6.57 3.43 -27.95
CA VAL A 509 5.20 3.73 -28.44
C VAL A 509 5.09 5.20 -28.90
N PRO A 510 4.94 5.49 -30.21
CA PRO A 510 5.26 6.80 -30.78
C PRO A 510 4.18 7.88 -30.59
N ASN A 511 2.92 7.45 -30.40
CA ASN A 511 1.73 8.31 -30.37
C ASN A 511 1.18 8.51 -28.95
N MET A 512 1.82 7.93 -27.94
CA MET A 512 1.42 8.05 -26.53
C MET A 512 2.26 9.12 -25.83
N LYS A 513 1.64 9.88 -24.92
CA LYS A 513 2.31 10.77 -23.98
C LYS A 513 1.85 10.45 -22.56
N LEU A 514 2.79 10.24 -21.64
CA LEU A 514 2.48 10.26 -20.20
C LEU A 514 2.37 11.70 -19.69
N HIS A 515 1.40 11.93 -18.80
CA HIS A 515 1.20 13.20 -18.11
C HIS A 515 1.03 12.96 -16.62
N PHE A 516 1.59 13.84 -15.80
CA PHE A 516 1.48 13.80 -14.34
C PHE A 516 1.02 15.20 -13.91
N PRO A 517 -0.10 15.33 -13.17
CA PRO A 517 -0.52 16.63 -12.65
C PRO A 517 0.38 17.05 -11.47
N PRO A 518 0.25 18.28 -10.96
CA PRO A 518 0.97 18.70 -9.75
C PRO A 518 0.71 17.77 -8.55
N MET A 519 1.77 17.18 -8.02
CA MET A 519 1.75 16.21 -6.91
C MET A 519 2.60 16.68 -5.70
N GLY A 520 2.96 17.96 -5.64
CA GLY A 520 3.82 18.52 -4.59
C GLY A 520 3.22 18.47 -3.17
N GLY A 521 4.08 18.58 -2.16
CA GLY A 521 3.68 18.64 -0.74
C GLY A 521 2.77 17.49 -0.31
N MET A 522 1.68 17.83 0.38
CA MET A 522 0.72 16.87 0.99
C MET A 522 -0.10 16.01 0.01
N ILE A 523 0.05 16.20 -1.31
CA ILE A 523 -0.71 15.45 -2.31
C ILE A 523 -0.16 14.01 -2.38
N ALA A 524 -1.04 13.03 -2.20
CA ALA A 524 -0.71 11.62 -2.01
C ALA A 524 -1.13 10.72 -3.17
N SER A 525 -2.18 11.06 -3.94
CA SER A 525 -2.61 10.23 -5.08
C SER A 525 -3.35 10.99 -6.18
N MET A 526 -2.99 10.72 -7.43
CA MET A 526 -3.85 11.01 -8.58
C MET A 526 -4.82 9.84 -8.77
N HIS A 527 -6.05 9.97 -8.26
CA HIS A 527 -7.06 8.90 -8.26
C HIS A 527 -8.22 9.15 -9.25
N SER A 528 -8.31 10.37 -9.80
CA SER A 528 -9.33 10.81 -10.76
C SER A 528 -9.41 9.91 -11.99
N LYS A 529 -10.63 9.64 -12.44
CA LYS A 529 -10.92 8.68 -13.52
C LYS A 529 -11.82 9.31 -14.57
N PHE A 530 -11.30 9.51 -15.77
CA PHE A 530 -12.05 10.05 -16.90
C PHE A 530 -11.43 9.69 -18.24
N MET A 531 -12.21 9.80 -19.31
CA MET A 531 -11.75 9.71 -20.71
C MET A 531 -12.38 10.83 -21.53
N LEU A 532 -11.56 11.58 -22.26
CA LEU A 532 -11.97 12.56 -23.28
C LEU A 532 -11.59 11.99 -24.64
N LEU A 533 -12.59 11.49 -25.37
CA LEU A 533 -12.43 10.80 -26.64
C LEU A 533 -12.82 11.75 -27.78
N PHE A 534 -11.82 12.43 -28.34
CA PHE A 534 -11.98 13.42 -29.39
C PHE A 534 -12.07 12.72 -30.75
N GLY A 535 -13.27 12.64 -31.31
CA GLY A 535 -13.51 12.19 -32.68
C GLY A 535 -13.73 13.32 -33.67
N LYS A 536 -13.93 12.96 -34.94
CA LYS A 536 -14.21 13.93 -36.02
C LYS A 536 -15.52 14.71 -35.80
N HIS A 537 -16.59 14.04 -35.36
CA HIS A 537 -17.93 14.63 -35.29
C HIS A 537 -18.46 14.83 -33.86
N LYS A 538 -17.92 14.09 -32.88
CA LYS A 538 -18.30 14.16 -31.46
C LYS A 538 -17.08 14.10 -30.54
N LEU A 539 -17.24 14.65 -29.35
CA LEU A 539 -16.42 14.36 -28.17
C LEU A 539 -17.25 13.44 -27.29
N ARG A 540 -16.73 12.27 -26.93
CA ARG A 540 -17.29 11.47 -25.84
C ARG A 540 -16.53 11.76 -24.56
N ILE A 541 -17.25 12.19 -23.52
CA ILE A 541 -16.73 12.31 -22.16
C ILE A 541 -17.24 11.09 -21.38
N ALA A 542 -16.32 10.31 -20.81
CA ALA A 542 -16.63 9.19 -19.93
C ALA A 542 -15.99 9.41 -18.55
N ILE A 543 -16.71 9.13 -17.48
CA ILE A 543 -16.23 9.26 -16.09
C ILE A 543 -16.56 7.96 -15.34
N PRO A 544 -15.63 7.00 -15.29
CA PRO A 544 -15.83 5.70 -14.66
C PRO A 544 -15.39 5.65 -13.19
N THR A 545 -15.96 4.73 -12.42
CA THR A 545 -15.41 4.31 -11.11
C THR A 545 -14.21 3.37 -11.27
N ALA A 546 -14.12 2.73 -12.45
CA ALA A 546 -13.14 1.74 -12.88
C ALA A 546 -11.72 2.29 -13.09
N ASN A 547 -10.71 1.50 -12.71
CA ASN A 547 -9.37 1.64 -13.27
C ASN A 547 -9.32 1.20 -14.75
N MET A 548 -8.22 1.49 -15.44
CA MET A 548 -7.98 1.00 -16.82
C MET A 548 -7.31 -0.37 -16.80
N THR A 549 -7.99 -1.38 -16.25
CA THR A 549 -7.52 -2.77 -16.18
C THR A 549 -8.59 -3.73 -16.67
N GLN A 550 -8.19 -4.87 -17.26
CA GLN A 550 -9.13 -5.89 -17.76
C GLN A 550 -10.17 -6.30 -16.69
N THR A 551 -9.72 -6.45 -15.44
CA THR A 551 -10.55 -6.87 -14.30
C THR A 551 -11.61 -5.83 -13.93
N ASP A 552 -11.27 -4.54 -13.87
CA ASP A 552 -12.21 -3.48 -13.48
C ASP A 552 -13.36 -3.30 -14.49
N TRP A 553 -13.12 -3.63 -15.76
CA TRP A 553 -14.12 -3.64 -16.84
C TRP A 553 -14.86 -4.97 -16.98
N GLY A 554 -14.68 -5.89 -16.01
CA GLY A 554 -15.40 -7.16 -15.89
C GLY A 554 -15.05 -8.18 -16.97
N GLU A 555 -13.99 -7.94 -17.75
CA GLU A 555 -13.41 -8.90 -18.68
C GLU A 555 -12.56 -9.93 -17.92
N VAL A 556 -12.20 -11.02 -18.61
CA VAL A 556 -11.44 -12.14 -18.04
C VAL A 556 -10.47 -12.70 -19.07
N ALA A 557 -9.25 -13.04 -18.64
CA ALA A 557 -8.26 -13.71 -19.49
C ALA A 557 -8.62 -15.17 -19.83
N ASN A 558 -9.71 -15.73 -19.27
CA ASN A 558 -10.07 -17.15 -19.36
C ASN A 558 -11.56 -17.37 -19.63
N ASP A 559 -11.87 -18.13 -20.68
CA ASP A 559 -13.23 -18.49 -21.13
C ASP A 559 -14.13 -19.17 -20.08
N TRP A 560 -13.59 -19.68 -18.98
CA TRP A 560 -14.34 -20.43 -17.97
C TRP A 560 -14.71 -19.59 -16.73
N GLN A 561 -14.06 -18.45 -16.50
CA GLN A 561 -14.25 -17.63 -15.30
C GLN A 561 -15.36 -16.58 -15.52
N PRO A 562 -16.27 -16.34 -14.56
CA PRO A 562 -17.12 -15.16 -14.53
C PRO A 562 -16.31 -13.88 -14.22
N GLY A 563 -16.86 -12.71 -14.56
CA GLY A 563 -16.33 -11.43 -14.09
C GLY A 563 -16.30 -11.39 -12.55
N ILE A 564 -15.21 -10.85 -12.00
CA ILE A 564 -14.93 -10.83 -10.55
C ILE A 564 -15.10 -9.45 -9.90
N MET A 565 -15.07 -8.37 -10.70
CA MET A 565 -15.21 -6.99 -10.25
C MET A 565 -16.23 -6.24 -11.12
N GLU A 566 -17.00 -5.34 -10.52
CA GLU A 566 -17.89 -4.42 -11.24
C GLU A 566 -17.75 -2.96 -10.84
N ASN A 567 -18.07 -2.10 -11.80
CA ASN A 567 -17.93 -0.66 -11.74
C ASN A 567 -19.13 0.02 -12.45
N SER A 568 -19.15 1.36 -12.44
CA SER A 568 -20.10 2.18 -13.19
C SER A 568 -19.37 3.24 -14.00
N VAL A 569 -20.03 3.79 -15.02
CA VAL A 569 -19.49 4.86 -15.87
C VAL A 569 -20.58 5.83 -16.29
N PHE A 570 -20.33 7.13 -16.08
CA PHE A 570 -21.10 8.20 -16.73
C PHE A 570 -20.57 8.43 -18.15
N LEU A 571 -21.46 8.64 -19.11
CA LEU A 571 -21.17 8.80 -20.54
C LEU A 571 -22.00 9.92 -21.15
N ILE A 572 -21.37 10.85 -21.88
CA ILE A 572 -22.05 11.86 -22.69
C ILE A 572 -21.34 12.11 -24.03
N ASP A 573 -22.13 12.23 -25.10
CA ASP A 573 -21.68 12.56 -26.45
C ASP A 573 -21.99 14.03 -26.75
N LEU A 574 -20.98 14.87 -26.93
CA LEU A 574 -21.11 16.29 -27.29
C LEU A 574 -20.79 16.51 -28.78
N PRO A 575 -21.61 17.24 -29.56
CA PRO A 575 -21.33 17.47 -30.97
C PRO A 575 -20.20 18.48 -31.16
N ARG A 576 -19.40 18.31 -32.23
CA ARG A 576 -18.45 19.34 -32.67
C ARG A 576 -19.22 20.54 -33.24
N ARG A 577 -18.76 21.75 -32.95
CA ARG A 577 -19.35 23.02 -33.42
C ARG A 577 -19.00 23.25 -34.91
N PRO A 578 -19.87 23.94 -35.68
CA PRO A 578 -19.57 24.29 -37.07
C PRO A 578 -18.26 25.06 -37.23
N ASP A 579 -17.60 24.85 -38.37
CA ASP A 579 -16.36 25.51 -38.79
C ASP A 579 -15.22 25.48 -37.75
N ASP A 580 -15.25 24.47 -36.86
CA ASP A 580 -14.30 24.25 -35.76
C ASP A 580 -14.19 25.45 -34.78
N THR A 581 -15.27 26.24 -34.71
CA THR A 581 -15.35 27.52 -33.98
C THR A 581 -15.34 27.34 -32.46
N ALA A 582 -14.19 27.64 -31.85
CA ALA A 582 -14.02 27.61 -30.40
C ALA A 582 -14.98 28.57 -29.69
N THR A 583 -15.67 28.08 -28.66
CA THR A 583 -16.49 28.88 -27.75
C THR A 583 -15.62 29.62 -26.73
N LYS A 584 -16.08 30.75 -26.16
CA LYS A 584 -15.33 31.38 -25.07
C LYS A 584 -15.53 30.58 -23.78
N LYS A 585 -14.55 30.59 -22.88
CA LYS A 585 -14.64 29.88 -21.60
C LYS A 585 -15.88 30.26 -20.76
N GLY A 586 -16.30 31.53 -20.83
CA GLY A 586 -17.51 32.03 -20.17
C GLY A 586 -18.84 31.67 -20.85
N ASP A 587 -18.81 31.10 -22.06
CA ASP A 587 -20.01 30.60 -22.77
C ASP A 587 -20.30 29.13 -22.43
N LEU A 588 -19.49 28.51 -21.56
CA LEU A 588 -19.65 27.12 -21.12
C LEU A 588 -20.72 26.99 -20.02
N SER A 589 -21.47 25.90 -20.08
CA SER A 589 -22.23 25.34 -18.94
C SER A 589 -21.37 25.21 -17.68
N ALA A 590 -21.99 25.17 -16.49
CA ALA A 590 -21.35 24.82 -15.22
C ALA A 590 -20.43 23.56 -15.32
N PHE A 591 -20.97 22.44 -15.82
CA PHE A 591 -20.21 21.21 -16.05
C PHE A 591 -18.94 21.43 -16.89
N GLY A 592 -19.07 22.13 -18.02
CA GLY A 592 -17.95 22.43 -18.91
C GLY A 592 -16.92 23.38 -18.29
N ARG A 593 -17.40 24.37 -17.52
CA ARG A 593 -16.57 25.34 -16.79
C ARG A 593 -15.69 24.65 -15.74
N GLU A 594 -16.26 23.78 -14.90
CA GLU A 594 -15.49 23.05 -13.88
C GLU A 594 -14.61 21.94 -14.47
N LEU A 595 -15.04 21.26 -15.53
CA LEU A 595 -14.17 20.32 -16.25
C LEU A 595 -12.95 21.02 -16.85
N LEU A 596 -13.12 22.19 -17.45
CA LEU A 596 -12.03 22.98 -18.02
C LEU A 596 -11.06 23.43 -16.92
N TYR A 597 -11.58 23.98 -15.82
CA TYR A 597 -10.78 24.40 -14.66
C TYR A 597 -9.98 23.25 -14.05
N PHE A 598 -10.59 22.07 -13.89
CA PHE A 598 -9.91 20.88 -13.39
C PHE A 598 -8.73 20.44 -14.27
N LEU A 599 -8.91 20.45 -15.59
CA LEU A 599 -7.85 20.09 -16.55
C LEU A 599 -6.72 21.13 -16.58
N GLU A 600 -7.06 22.42 -16.44
CA GLU A 600 -6.09 23.50 -16.28
C GLU A 600 -5.29 23.35 -14.98
N LYS A 601 -5.93 22.96 -13.88
CA LYS A 601 -5.25 22.67 -12.60
C LYS A 601 -4.43 21.39 -12.62
N GLN A 602 -4.83 20.38 -13.39
CA GLN A 602 -3.99 19.21 -13.71
C GLN A 602 -2.85 19.53 -14.71
N GLU A 603 -2.70 20.79 -15.13
CA GLU A 603 -1.71 21.26 -16.12
C GLU A 603 -1.75 20.50 -17.46
N VAL A 604 -2.93 20.01 -17.84
CA VAL A 604 -3.11 19.28 -19.10
C VAL A 604 -2.88 20.24 -20.27
N GLY A 605 -1.97 19.86 -21.17
CA GLY A 605 -1.44 20.77 -22.20
C GLY A 605 -2.53 21.44 -23.07
N PRO A 606 -2.34 22.73 -23.46
CA PRO A 606 -3.41 23.59 -23.96
C PRO A 606 -4.15 23.06 -25.19
N GLN A 607 -3.51 22.23 -26.02
CA GLN A 607 -4.16 21.55 -27.15
C GLN A 607 -5.41 20.72 -26.76
N VAL A 608 -5.49 20.23 -25.51
CA VAL A 608 -6.67 19.53 -24.97
C VAL A 608 -7.71 20.54 -24.49
N VAL A 609 -7.29 21.55 -23.73
CA VAL A 609 -8.12 22.62 -23.15
C VAL A 609 -8.83 23.41 -24.25
N ASP A 610 -8.07 23.92 -25.22
CA ASP A 610 -8.60 24.61 -26.42
C ASP A 610 -9.38 23.64 -27.32
N GLY A 611 -9.03 22.35 -27.28
CA GLY A 611 -9.72 21.28 -27.99
C GLY A 611 -11.16 21.07 -27.50
N LEU A 612 -11.41 21.20 -26.19
CA LEU A 612 -12.76 21.11 -25.62
C LEU A 612 -13.67 22.24 -26.09
N LEU A 613 -13.15 23.45 -26.26
CA LEU A 613 -13.92 24.62 -26.67
C LEU A 613 -14.56 24.49 -28.07
N LYS A 614 -14.13 23.50 -28.86
CA LYS A 614 -14.67 23.17 -30.20
C LYS A 614 -15.94 22.30 -30.16
N PHE A 615 -16.44 21.94 -28.99
CA PHE A 615 -17.64 21.13 -28.80
C PHE A 615 -18.74 21.90 -28.07
N ASP A 616 -20.00 21.54 -28.32
CA ASP A 616 -21.15 22.18 -27.67
C ASP A 616 -21.47 21.50 -26.34
N PHE A 617 -21.39 22.27 -25.26
CA PHE A 617 -21.71 21.84 -23.90
C PHE A 617 -23.16 22.16 -23.48
N ALA A 618 -24.02 22.73 -24.34
CA ALA A 618 -25.38 23.10 -23.95
C ALA A 618 -26.21 21.95 -23.33
N GLN A 619 -26.00 20.71 -23.78
CA GLN A 619 -26.68 19.51 -23.26
C GLN A 619 -26.13 18.98 -21.92
N THR A 620 -25.14 19.65 -21.31
CA THR A 620 -24.66 19.33 -19.95
C THR A 620 -25.28 20.24 -18.87
N SER A 621 -26.18 21.15 -19.26
CA SER A 621 -26.80 22.15 -18.35
C SER A 621 -27.64 21.54 -17.22
N HIS A 622 -28.11 20.30 -17.35
CA HIS A 622 -28.79 19.54 -16.27
C HIS A 622 -27.83 18.62 -15.49
N LEU A 623 -26.51 18.81 -15.60
CA LEU A 623 -25.46 18.02 -14.95
C LEU A 623 -24.42 18.93 -14.30
N ALA A 624 -23.74 18.43 -13.27
CA ALA A 624 -22.60 19.13 -12.68
C ALA A 624 -21.38 18.20 -12.61
N PHE A 625 -20.23 18.73 -13.03
CA PHE A 625 -18.93 18.07 -12.85
C PHE A 625 -18.38 18.47 -11.48
N VAL A 626 -18.02 17.48 -10.66
CA VAL A 626 -17.52 17.70 -9.30
C VAL A 626 -16.11 17.14 -9.21
N HIS A 627 -15.18 17.95 -8.70
CA HIS A 627 -13.77 17.59 -8.59
C HIS A 627 -13.21 17.79 -7.18
N SER A 628 -12.16 17.03 -6.87
CA SER A 628 -11.23 17.31 -5.78
C SER A 628 -9.85 17.54 -6.39
N ILE A 629 -9.24 18.66 -6.02
CA ILE A 629 -7.93 19.10 -6.52
C ILE A 629 -6.94 18.95 -5.37
N GLY A 630 -5.82 18.26 -5.60
CA GLY A 630 -4.82 18.08 -4.55
C GLY A 630 -4.24 19.42 -4.05
N GLY A 631 -4.05 19.55 -2.74
CA GLY A 631 -3.41 20.70 -2.10
C GLY A 631 -4.22 21.32 -0.95
N SER A 632 -3.74 22.47 -0.47
CA SER A 632 -4.44 23.32 0.50
C SER A 632 -5.12 24.49 -0.22
N HIS A 633 -6.42 24.66 0.02
CA HIS A 633 -7.27 25.62 -0.69
C HIS A 633 -7.89 26.64 0.27
N LYS A 634 -8.06 27.87 -0.24
CA LYS A 634 -8.87 28.91 0.42
C LYS A 634 -10.35 28.59 0.25
N ILE A 635 -11.16 28.96 1.25
CA ILE A 635 -12.61 28.69 1.26
C ILE A 635 -13.34 29.56 0.22
N GLU A 636 -12.91 30.82 0.09
CA GLU A 636 -13.43 31.78 -0.88
C GLU A 636 -12.68 31.62 -2.21
N THR A 637 -13.38 31.09 -3.21
CA THR A 637 -12.90 30.83 -4.58
C THR A 637 -14.11 30.73 -5.51
N ASP A 638 -14.00 31.19 -6.75
CA ASP A 638 -15.05 31.04 -7.78
C ASP A 638 -15.21 29.57 -8.24
N HIS A 639 -14.20 28.75 -7.93
CA HIS A 639 -14.11 27.32 -8.23
C HIS A 639 -13.78 26.55 -6.94
N PRO A 640 -14.76 26.34 -6.03
CA PRO A 640 -14.61 25.47 -4.88
C PRO A 640 -14.47 24.00 -5.30
N THR A 641 -13.81 23.22 -4.47
CA THR A 641 -13.38 21.85 -4.77
C THR A 641 -13.72 20.94 -3.58
N GLY A 642 -13.72 19.61 -3.75
CA GLY A 642 -14.16 18.68 -2.70
C GLY A 642 -15.61 18.92 -2.25
N LEU A 643 -15.88 18.83 -0.95
CA LEU A 643 -17.24 19.03 -0.39
C LEU A 643 -17.82 20.44 -0.67
N PRO A 644 -17.07 21.55 -0.55
CA PRO A 644 -17.55 22.85 -1.02
C PRO A 644 -17.91 22.89 -2.52
N GLY A 645 -17.19 22.14 -3.37
CA GLY A 645 -17.51 21.98 -4.79
C GLY A 645 -18.81 21.20 -5.03
N LEU A 646 -19.01 20.10 -4.28
CA LEU A 646 -20.30 19.39 -4.28
C LEU A 646 -21.45 20.30 -3.81
N ALA A 647 -21.23 21.10 -2.76
CA ALA A 647 -22.23 22.05 -2.28
C ALA A 647 -22.62 23.11 -3.33
N GLN A 648 -21.66 23.59 -4.14
CA GLN A 648 -21.96 24.46 -5.29
C GLN A 648 -22.77 23.70 -6.35
N ALA A 649 -22.33 22.50 -6.75
CA ALA A 649 -23.01 21.69 -7.75
C ALA A 649 -24.49 21.42 -7.42
N ILE A 650 -24.82 21.17 -6.14
CA ILE A 650 -26.21 20.99 -5.69
C ILE A 650 -27.04 22.28 -5.80
N ARG A 651 -26.45 23.46 -5.54
CA ARG A 651 -27.12 24.76 -5.73
C ARG A 651 -27.29 25.14 -7.21
N GLU A 652 -26.26 24.90 -8.04
CA GLU A 652 -26.29 25.19 -9.48
C GLU A 652 -27.27 24.29 -10.25
N LEU A 653 -27.51 23.06 -9.77
CA LEU A 653 -28.56 22.16 -10.26
C LEU A 653 -29.94 22.42 -9.64
N HIS A 654 -30.08 23.42 -8.76
CA HIS A 654 -31.30 23.72 -8.00
C HIS A 654 -31.85 22.50 -7.24
N LEU A 655 -30.96 21.68 -6.65
CA LEU A 655 -31.26 20.51 -5.82
C LEU A 655 -31.18 20.78 -4.31
N ASP A 656 -30.88 22.03 -3.95
CA ASP A 656 -30.78 22.60 -2.61
C ASP A 656 -32.15 22.93 -1.97
N ASP A 657 -32.19 23.77 -0.93
CA ASP A 657 -33.39 24.07 -0.13
C ASP A 657 -34.09 22.82 0.46
N VAL A 658 -33.27 21.85 0.85
CA VAL A 658 -33.66 20.59 1.47
C VAL A 658 -34.33 20.79 2.84
N GLU A 659 -35.42 20.07 3.07
CA GLU A 659 -35.98 19.82 4.41
C GLU A 659 -35.39 18.51 4.96
N HIS A 660 -35.73 17.39 4.33
CA HIS A 660 -35.28 16.04 4.67
C HIS A 660 -34.48 15.41 3.53
N ILE A 661 -33.39 14.69 3.86
CA ILE A 661 -32.52 13.99 2.91
C ILE A 661 -32.08 12.65 3.48
N GLU A 662 -31.95 11.67 2.60
CA GLU A 662 -31.44 10.34 2.85
C GLU A 662 -30.29 10.08 1.89
N LEU A 663 -29.14 9.67 2.42
CA LEU A 663 -27.93 9.35 1.67
C LEU A 663 -27.63 7.86 1.72
N ASP A 664 -27.35 7.29 0.56
CA ASP A 664 -26.96 5.89 0.38
C ASP A 664 -25.64 5.90 -0.42
N TYR A 665 -24.50 5.71 0.26
CA TYR A 665 -23.15 5.87 -0.32
C TYR A 665 -22.42 4.52 -0.36
N ALA A 666 -22.22 3.98 -1.57
CA ALA A 666 -21.32 2.86 -1.82
C ALA A 666 -19.90 3.33 -2.18
N ALA A 667 -18.89 2.72 -1.56
CA ALA A 667 -17.49 3.01 -1.84
C ALA A 667 -16.61 1.76 -1.69
N SER A 668 -15.52 1.68 -2.47
CA SER A 668 -14.55 0.59 -2.37
C SER A 668 -13.48 0.82 -1.29
N SER A 669 -13.35 2.05 -0.78
CA SER A 669 -12.41 2.40 0.28
C SER A 669 -13.03 3.36 1.28
N LEU A 670 -12.68 3.20 2.56
CA LEU A 670 -13.16 3.98 3.69
C LEU A 670 -11.97 4.50 4.50
N GLY A 671 -11.96 5.80 4.80
CA GLY A 671 -10.95 6.43 5.65
C GLY A 671 -11.25 6.33 7.14
N ALA A 672 -10.60 7.19 7.93
CA ALA A 672 -11.07 7.52 9.28
C ALA A 672 -12.34 8.37 9.13
N ILE A 673 -13.51 7.75 9.32
CA ILE A 673 -14.82 8.38 9.22
C ILE A 673 -15.32 8.69 10.62
N ASP A 674 -15.81 9.92 10.83
CA ASP A 674 -16.43 10.38 12.07
C ASP A 674 -17.69 11.21 11.78
N ASP A 675 -18.42 11.60 12.83
CA ASP A 675 -19.66 12.38 12.68
C ASP A 675 -19.42 13.79 12.13
N ASN A 676 -18.23 14.38 12.34
CA ASN A 676 -17.89 15.67 11.74
C ASN A 676 -17.74 15.53 10.21
N PHE A 677 -17.13 14.45 9.72
CA PHE A 677 -17.05 14.15 8.28
C PHE A 677 -18.40 13.78 7.68
N LEU A 678 -19.21 12.97 8.38
CA LEU A 678 -20.60 12.69 7.95
C LEU A 678 -21.46 13.96 7.90
N SER A 679 -21.33 14.87 8.88
CA SER A 679 -22.04 16.16 8.89
C SER A 679 -21.64 17.04 7.71
N ARG A 680 -20.34 17.09 7.37
CA ARG A 680 -19.83 17.82 6.21
C ARG A 680 -20.34 17.23 4.88
N ILE A 681 -20.40 15.90 4.75
CA ILE A 681 -21.02 15.23 3.58
C ILE A 681 -22.51 15.58 3.50
N HIS A 682 -23.24 15.52 4.62
CA HIS A 682 -24.67 15.84 4.69
C HIS A 682 -24.97 17.29 4.27
N HIS A 683 -24.21 18.28 4.75
CA HIS A 683 -24.36 19.67 4.30
C HIS A 683 -24.05 19.85 2.82
N ALA A 684 -22.94 19.28 2.32
CA ALA A 684 -22.60 19.36 0.91
C ALA A 684 -23.69 18.75 0.01
N ALA A 685 -24.27 17.62 0.42
CA ALA A 685 -25.38 16.97 -0.26
C ALA A 685 -26.70 17.77 -0.23
N ARG A 686 -26.82 18.75 0.68
CA ARG A 686 -27.96 19.68 0.79
C ARG A 686 -27.74 21.01 0.05
N GLY A 687 -26.55 21.22 -0.53
CA GLY A 687 -26.14 22.52 -1.07
C GLY A 687 -25.77 23.55 0.01
N GLU A 688 -25.53 23.11 1.25
CA GLU A 688 -25.24 23.96 2.40
C GLU A 688 -23.73 24.08 2.63
N SER A 689 -23.28 25.23 3.14
CA SER A 689 -21.89 25.46 3.49
C SER A 689 -21.60 25.01 4.94
N PHE A 690 -20.44 24.40 5.16
CA PHE A 690 -19.93 24.08 6.50
C PHE A 690 -19.42 25.34 7.20
N THR A 691 -19.88 25.55 8.43
CA THR A 691 -19.53 26.68 9.31
C THR A 691 -19.31 26.17 10.73
N LYS A 692 -18.92 27.07 11.65
CA LYS A 692 -18.80 26.71 13.08
C LYS A 692 -20.17 26.34 13.68
N ASP A 693 -21.22 27.05 13.28
CA ASP A 693 -22.52 27.03 13.96
C ASP A 693 -23.41 25.87 13.49
N ASN A 694 -23.07 25.22 12.38
CA ASN A 694 -23.65 23.96 11.89
C ASN A 694 -22.64 22.81 11.84
N ALA A 695 -21.55 22.85 12.64
CA ALA A 695 -20.45 21.90 12.51
C ALA A 695 -20.82 20.41 12.72
N LEU A 696 -21.89 20.14 13.48
CA LEU A 696 -22.45 18.80 13.71
C LEU A 696 -23.95 18.79 13.39
N VAL A 697 -24.36 17.77 12.63
CA VAL A 697 -25.77 17.48 12.32
C VAL A 697 -26.30 16.50 13.37
N ALA A 698 -27.37 16.89 14.08
CA ALA A 698 -28.06 16.00 15.00
C ALA A 698 -28.53 14.74 14.27
N ASP A 699 -28.30 13.56 14.89
CA ASP A 699 -28.72 12.25 14.38
C ASP A 699 -28.22 11.90 12.95
N VAL A 700 -27.10 12.49 12.48
CA VAL A 700 -26.57 12.31 11.12
C VAL A 700 -26.40 10.84 10.70
N ARG A 701 -26.11 9.95 11.65
CA ARG A 701 -25.97 8.49 11.41
C ARG A 701 -27.25 7.80 10.96
N ASN A 702 -28.43 8.39 11.20
CA ASN A 702 -29.71 7.86 10.72
C ASN A 702 -29.93 8.18 9.23
N SER A 703 -29.44 9.33 8.77
CA SER A 703 -29.62 9.88 7.41
C SER A 703 -28.60 9.36 6.39
N ILE A 704 -27.65 8.51 6.78
CA ILE A 704 -26.58 8.01 5.91
C ILE A 704 -26.43 6.49 6.05
N ARG A 705 -26.38 5.77 4.92
CA ARG A 705 -25.91 4.38 4.84
C ARG A 705 -24.63 4.28 4.04
N ILE A 706 -23.68 3.50 4.55
CA ILE A 706 -22.37 3.26 3.95
C ILE A 706 -22.31 1.80 3.49
N TYR A 707 -22.26 1.57 2.17
CA TYR A 707 -22.26 0.23 1.59
C TYR A 707 -20.83 -0.22 1.31
N PHE A 708 -20.39 -1.23 2.05
CA PHE A 708 -19.04 -1.80 1.98
C PHE A 708 -19.10 -3.30 2.34
N PRO A 709 -18.41 -4.20 1.60
CA PRO A 709 -18.60 -5.64 1.76
C PRO A 709 -18.08 -6.16 3.10
N THR A 710 -18.80 -7.13 3.68
CA THR A 710 -18.31 -7.89 4.83
C THR A 710 -17.22 -8.90 4.44
N HIS A 711 -16.48 -9.40 5.44
CA HIS A 711 -15.51 -10.48 5.24
C HIS A 711 -16.17 -11.70 4.57
N ASP A 712 -17.34 -12.12 5.09
CA ASP A 712 -18.17 -13.18 4.53
C ASP A 712 -18.51 -12.96 3.05
N THR A 713 -18.85 -11.73 2.65
CA THR A 713 -19.19 -11.38 1.26
C THR A 713 -17.96 -11.49 0.34
N VAL A 714 -16.78 -11.09 0.81
CA VAL A 714 -15.52 -11.26 0.07
C VAL A 714 -15.11 -12.74 -0.04
N GLU A 715 -15.19 -13.48 1.07
CA GLU A 715 -14.85 -14.91 1.14
C GLU A 715 -15.76 -15.76 0.23
N LYS A 716 -17.04 -15.38 0.10
CA LYS A 716 -18.04 -16.07 -0.75
C LYS A 716 -18.10 -15.54 -2.18
N SER A 717 -17.24 -14.58 -2.55
CA SER A 717 -17.15 -14.06 -3.92
C SER A 717 -16.45 -15.04 -4.86
N ILE A 718 -16.66 -14.88 -6.18
CA ILE A 718 -16.14 -15.80 -7.21
C ILE A 718 -14.61 -15.71 -7.35
N GLY A 719 -14.01 -14.58 -6.99
CA GLY A 719 -12.56 -14.40 -6.90
C GLY A 719 -11.98 -14.68 -5.51
N GLY A 720 -12.83 -14.73 -4.48
CA GLY A 720 -12.41 -14.82 -3.08
C GLY A 720 -11.58 -13.61 -2.61
N PRO A 721 -10.89 -13.73 -1.47
CA PRO A 721 -10.04 -12.69 -0.89
C PRO A 721 -8.98 -12.12 -1.84
N GLY A 722 -8.39 -12.96 -2.70
CA GLY A 722 -7.34 -12.55 -3.65
C GLY A 722 -7.79 -11.52 -4.69
N CYS A 723 -9.09 -11.33 -4.90
CA CYS A 723 -9.64 -10.33 -5.81
C CYS A 723 -10.14 -9.05 -5.10
N ALA A 724 -9.99 -8.95 -3.78
CA ALA A 724 -10.40 -7.81 -2.98
C ALA A 724 -9.28 -6.80 -2.67
N GLY A 725 -8.10 -6.93 -3.32
CA GLY A 725 -6.93 -6.06 -3.08
C GLY A 725 -7.10 -4.57 -3.43
N ILE A 726 -8.17 -4.20 -4.13
CA ILE A 726 -8.56 -2.79 -4.40
C ILE A 726 -9.75 -2.33 -3.54
N ILE A 727 -10.17 -3.15 -2.58
CA ILE A 727 -11.24 -2.86 -1.61
C ILE A 727 -10.58 -2.73 -0.24
N THR A 728 -10.53 -1.52 0.32
CA THR A 728 -9.62 -1.21 1.42
C THR A 728 -10.30 -0.47 2.58
N LEU A 729 -10.25 -1.10 3.75
CA LEU A 729 -10.53 -0.50 5.05
C LEU A 729 -9.45 -1.01 6.01
N SER A 730 -8.88 -0.13 6.83
CA SER A 730 -7.90 -0.53 7.85
C SER A 730 -8.62 -0.97 9.14
N PRO A 731 -8.09 -1.98 9.86
CA PRO A 731 -8.60 -2.33 11.19
C PRO A 731 -8.55 -1.15 12.17
N HIS A 732 -7.51 -0.30 12.08
CA HIS A 732 -7.35 0.89 12.91
C HIS A 732 -8.52 1.88 12.73
N CYS A 733 -8.82 2.28 11.49
CA CYS A 733 -9.90 3.24 11.22
C CYS A 733 -11.28 2.70 11.65
N TYR A 734 -11.57 1.41 11.40
CA TYR A 734 -12.84 0.81 11.81
C TYR A 734 -12.96 0.62 13.33
N ASN A 735 -11.86 0.32 14.02
CA ASN A 735 -11.90 0.07 15.46
C ASN A 735 -11.90 1.35 16.30
N ALA A 736 -11.61 2.52 15.71
CA ALA A 736 -11.71 3.82 16.37
C ALA A 736 -13.10 4.03 17.04
N PRO A 737 -13.18 4.58 18.27
CA PRO A 737 -14.45 4.79 18.97
C PRO A 737 -15.42 5.74 18.23
N THR A 738 -14.90 6.63 17.39
CA THR A 738 -15.66 7.59 16.59
C THR A 738 -16.25 7.00 15.30
N PHE A 739 -15.88 5.78 14.91
CA PHE A 739 -16.31 5.21 13.63
C PHE A 739 -17.80 4.82 13.64
N PRO A 740 -18.63 5.32 12.70
CA PRO A 740 -20.09 5.15 12.72
C PRO A 740 -20.52 3.78 12.17
N LYS A 741 -20.32 2.73 12.97
CA LYS A 741 -20.58 1.32 12.62
C LYS A 741 -22.05 1.03 12.29
N GLU A 742 -22.99 1.78 12.86
CA GLU A 742 -24.42 1.68 12.60
C GLU A 742 -24.85 2.19 11.21
N CYS A 743 -24.01 3.00 10.54
CA CYS A 743 -24.21 3.41 9.14
C CYS A 743 -23.90 2.25 8.16
N MET A 744 -23.12 1.26 8.57
CA MET A 744 -22.59 0.22 7.68
C MET A 744 -23.66 -0.75 7.16
N ARG A 745 -23.65 -1.00 5.86
CA ARG A 745 -24.48 -1.98 5.14
C ARG A 745 -23.59 -2.88 4.29
N ASP A 746 -23.94 -4.15 4.20
CA ASP A 746 -23.17 -5.11 3.40
C ASP A 746 -23.37 -4.82 1.90
N TYR A 747 -22.28 -4.73 1.13
CA TYR A 747 -22.35 -4.63 -0.32
C TYR A 747 -22.53 -6.03 -0.94
N ASP A 748 -23.77 -6.52 -0.98
CA ASP A 748 -24.12 -7.71 -1.75
C ASP A 748 -24.62 -7.32 -3.15
N SER A 749 -23.91 -7.71 -4.20
CA SER A 749 -24.24 -7.30 -5.57
C SER A 749 -25.50 -7.99 -6.12
N MET A 750 -26.22 -7.27 -6.98
CA MET A 750 -27.24 -7.81 -7.88
C MET A 750 -26.65 -8.88 -8.82
N ARG A 751 -25.37 -8.75 -9.23
CA ARG A 751 -24.58 -9.78 -9.91
C ARG A 751 -23.96 -10.71 -8.85
N ARG A 752 -24.76 -11.64 -8.34
CA ARG A 752 -24.41 -12.53 -7.21
C ARG A 752 -23.00 -13.13 -7.34
N GLY A 753 -22.12 -12.78 -6.41
CA GLY A 753 -20.75 -13.31 -6.31
C GLY A 753 -19.67 -12.43 -6.94
N ILE A 754 -20.02 -11.31 -7.58
CA ILE A 754 -19.08 -10.27 -8.01
C ILE A 754 -18.78 -9.31 -6.84
N LEU A 755 -17.54 -8.80 -6.78
CA LEU A 755 -17.17 -7.68 -5.93
C LEU A 755 -17.34 -6.36 -6.69
N SER A 756 -17.27 -5.21 -6.00
CA SER A 756 -17.36 -3.91 -6.67
C SER A 756 -16.32 -2.91 -6.22
N HIS A 757 -15.83 -2.16 -7.22
CA HIS A 757 -14.92 -1.03 -7.06
C HIS A 757 -15.67 0.31 -7.30
N ASN A 758 -17.01 0.31 -7.23
CA ASN A 758 -17.86 1.49 -7.36
C ASN A 758 -17.58 2.59 -6.31
N LYS A 759 -17.85 3.84 -6.70
CA LYS A 759 -18.04 4.99 -5.80
C LYS A 759 -19.30 5.72 -6.26
N LEU A 760 -20.39 5.53 -5.53
CA LEU A 760 -21.73 6.01 -5.87
C LEU A 760 -22.39 6.59 -4.62
N LEU A 761 -22.69 7.89 -4.64
CA LEU A 761 -23.46 8.57 -3.60
C LEU A 761 -24.84 8.89 -4.16
N PHE A 762 -25.85 8.16 -3.69
CA PHE A 762 -27.25 8.41 -3.98
C PHE A 762 -27.82 9.33 -2.90
N ALA A 763 -28.61 10.31 -3.31
CA ALA A 763 -29.33 11.20 -2.41
C ALA A 763 -30.79 11.33 -2.83
N ARG A 764 -31.71 11.23 -1.87
CA ARG A 764 -33.16 11.32 -2.11
C ARG A 764 -33.84 11.99 -0.91
N GLY A 765 -34.88 12.78 -1.15
CA GLY A 765 -35.46 13.58 -0.07
C GLY A 765 -36.64 14.44 -0.49
N ARG A 766 -36.95 15.45 0.35
CA ARG A 766 -37.88 16.53 0.05
C ARG A 766 -37.29 17.90 0.36
N LYS A 767 -37.65 18.87 -0.47
CA LYS A 767 -37.39 20.31 -0.26
C LYS A 767 -38.39 20.90 0.72
N LYS A 768 -38.08 22.10 1.24
CA LYS A 768 -38.95 22.90 2.14
C LYS A 768 -40.30 23.29 1.53
N ASP A 769 -40.47 23.17 0.21
CA ASP A 769 -41.75 23.35 -0.50
C ASP A 769 -42.52 22.03 -0.71
N GLY A 770 -42.07 20.95 -0.06
CA GLY A 770 -42.66 19.61 -0.11
C GLY A 770 -42.31 18.79 -1.36
N LYS A 771 -41.63 19.37 -2.36
CA LYS A 771 -41.30 18.64 -3.61
C LYS A 771 -40.27 17.54 -3.33
N PRO A 772 -40.47 16.32 -3.89
CA PRO A 772 -39.46 15.28 -3.82
C PRO A 772 -38.28 15.62 -4.74
N PHE A 773 -37.07 15.26 -4.33
CA PHE A 773 -35.87 15.31 -5.17
C PHE A 773 -35.09 14.00 -5.05
N ALA A 774 -34.33 13.69 -6.09
CA ALA A 774 -33.31 12.64 -6.05
C ALA A 774 -32.18 12.94 -7.05
N TRP A 775 -30.95 12.62 -6.68
CA TRP A 775 -29.77 12.75 -7.53
C TRP A 775 -28.73 11.68 -7.17
N VAL A 776 -27.82 11.39 -8.10
CA VAL A 776 -26.72 10.45 -7.89
C VAL A 776 -25.40 11.07 -8.32
N TYR A 777 -24.37 10.95 -7.48
CA TYR A 777 -22.97 11.18 -7.84
C TYR A 777 -22.33 9.85 -8.25
N VAL A 778 -21.63 9.85 -9.38
CA VAL A 778 -20.77 8.75 -9.85
C VAL A 778 -19.38 9.29 -10.17
N GLY A 779 -18.33 8.61 -9.71
CA GLY A 779 -16.97 9.07 -9.92
C GLY A 779 -15.89 8.26 -9.21
N SER A 780 -14.84 8.94 -8.79
CA SER A 780 -13.63 8.34 -8.20
C SER A 780 -13.54 8.49 -6.68
N ALA A 781 -14.16 9.53 -6.09
CA ALA A 781 -14.00 9.86 -4.68
C ALA A 781 -14.61 8.80 -3.74
N ASN A 782 -13.74 8.19 -2.93
CA ASN A 782 -14.08 7.30 -1.82
C ASN A 782 -14.48 8.08 -0.56
N ILE A 783 -15.04 7.42 0.47
CA ILE A 783 -15.47 8.08 1.71
C ILE A 783 -14.25 8.32 2.63
N SER A 784 -13.50 9.40 2.35
CA SER A 784 -12.38 9.86 3.19
C SER A 784 -12.10 11.36 3.02
N GLU A 785 -11.54 12.01 4.04
CA GLU A 785 -11.05 13.39 3.94
C GLU A 785 -9.96 13.57 2.88
N SER A 786 -9.16 12.52 2.60
CA SER A 786 -8.15 12.57 1.52
C SER A 786 -8.78 12.83 0.15
N ALA A 787 -9.95 12.23 -0.11
CA ALA A 787 -10.70 12.34 -1.36
C ALA A 787 -11.62 13.57 -1.41
N TRP A 788 -12.26 13.93 -0.29
CA TRP A 788 -13.32 14.95 -0.24
C TRP A 788 -12.90 16.29 0.40
N GLY A 789 -11.74 16.30 1.07
CA GLY A 789 -11.18 17.45 1.76
C GLY A 789 -11.44 17.46 3.26
N GLY A 790 -10.39 17.63 4.04
CA GLY A 790 -10.46 17.93 5.47
C GLY A 790 -10.56 19.44 5.72
N GLN A 791 -11.46 19.83 6.61
CA GLN A 791 -11.61 21.19 7.14
C GLN A 791 -11.88 21.10 8.64
N LYS A 792 -11.17 21.90 9.43
CA LYS A 792 -11.33 21.99 10.89
C LYS A 792 -11.77 23.40 11.30
N VAL A 793 -12.50 23.50 12.40
CA VAL A 793 -12.74 24.79 13.08
C VAL A 793 -11.48 25.13 13.88
N LEU A 794 -10.92 26.31 13.70
CA LEU A 794 -9.74 26.79 14.42
C LEU A 794 -10.10 27.27 15.84
N LYS A 795 -9.12 27.37 16.74
CA LYS A 795 -9.30 27.95 18.09
C LYS A 795 -9.94 29.36 18.06
N SER A 796 -9.71 30.12 16.99
CA SER A 796 -10.32 31.44 16.72
C SER A 796 -11.79 31.40 16.28
N GLY A 797 -12.39 30.22 16.14
CA GLY A 797 -13.75 30.03 15.65
C GLY A 797 -13.94 30.15 14.14
N ARG A 798 -12.89 30.49 13.39
CA ARG A 798 -12.91 30.50 11.91
C ARG A 798 -12.72 29.08 11.36
N ILE A 799 -13.25 28.80 10.18
CA ILE A 799 -12.93 27.57 9.43
C ILE A 799 -11.52 27.69 8.85
N GLY A 800 -10.73 26.62 8.94
CA GLY A 800 -9.38 26.53 8.37
C GLY A 800 -9.37 26.25 6.85
N SER A 801 -8.17 26.09 6.28
CA SER A 801 -8.02 25.72 4.87
C SER A 801 -8.68 24.38 4.55
N LEU A 802 -9.11 24.23 3.29
CA LEU A 802 -9.60 22.97 2.75
C LEU A 802 -8.40 22.16 2.26
N ASN A 803 -8.06 21.10 2.99
CA ASN A 803 -6.88 20.29 2.73
C ASN A 803 -7.27 18.98 2.05
N ILE A 804 -6.91 18.82 0.77
CA ILE A 804 -7.22 17.66 -0.07
C ILE A 804 -5.92 16.92 -0.41
N ARG A 805 -5.89 15.59 -0.23
CA ARG A 805 -4.71 14.76 -0.53
C ARG A 805 -4.80 14.06 -1.90
N ASN A 806 -5.99 13.93 -2.48
CA ASN A 806 -6.19 13.23 -3.75
C ASN A 806 -6.68 14.16 -4.87
N TRP A 807 -6.27 13.89 -6.10
CA TRP A 807 -7.05 14.31 -7.27
C TRP A 807 -8.21 13.32 -7.47
N GLU A 808 -9.45 13.81 -7.50
CA GLU A 808 -10.67 13.03 -7.74
C GLU A 808 -11.59 13.79 -8.71
N CYS A 809 -12.46 13.07 -9.40
CA CYS A 809 -13.56 13.66 -10.18
C CYS A 809 -14.80 12.75 -10.26
N GLY A 810 -15.95 13.35 -10.58
CA GLY A 810 -17.22 12.67 -10.77
C GLY A 810 -18.29 13.59 -11.37
N VAL A 811 -19.50 13.06 -11.52
CA VAL A 811 -20.67 13.78 -12.07
C VAL A 811 -21.87 13.62 -11.14
N VAL A 812 -22.54 14.72 -10.82
CA VAL A 812 -23.89 14.70 -10.23
C VAL A 812 -24.92 14.70 -11.35
N MET A 813 -25.79 13.70 -11.34
CA MET A 813 -26.91 13.55 -12.27
C MET A 813 -28.24 13.57 -11.50
N PRO A 814 -29.11 14.57 -11.71
CA PRO A 814 -30.47 14.58 -11.16
C PRO A 814 -31.32 13.44 -11.74
N VAL A 815 -32.29 12.95 -10.96
CA VAL A 815 -33.41 12.18 -11.50
C VAL A 815 -34.36 13.15 -12.21
N PRO A 816 -34.80 12.89 -13.46
CA PRO A 816 -35.68 13.80 -14.18
C PRO A 816 -37.02 14.05 -13.48
N ASP A 817 -37.45 15.31 -13.41
CA ASP A 817 -38.69 15.76 -12.75
C ASP A 817 -39.93 14.95 -13.13
N ALA A 818 -40.04 14.51 -14.39
CA ALA A 818 -41.15 13.72 -14.88
C ALA A 818 -41.33 12.37 -14.13
N LYS A 819 -40.26 11.83 -13.52
CA LYS A 819 -40.35 10.68 -12.61
C LYS A 819 -40.76 11.11 -11.20
N LEU A 820 -40.16 12.20 -10.71
CA LEU A 820 -40.41 12.75 -9.36
C LEU A 820 -41.85 13.23 -9.16
N GLN A 821 -42.48 13.77 -10.21
CA GLN A 821 -43.89 14.20 -10.23
C GLN A 821 -44.90 13.05 -10.03
N SER A 822 -44.49 11.79 -10.21
CA SER A 822 -45.35 10.62 -10.02
C SER A 822 -45.34 10.05 -8.59
N LEU A 823 -44.49 10.60 -7.70
CA LEU A 823 -44.40 10.20 -6.30
C LEU A 823 -45.51 10.86 -5.46
N GLU A 824 -46.04 10.12 -4.49
CA GLU A 824 -47.14 10.59 -3.64
C GLU A 824 -46.77 11.83 -2.80
N GLN A 825 -47.79 12.56 -2.32
CA GLN A 825 -47.62 13.71 -1.43
C GLN A 825 -47.43 13.23 0.02
N GLY A 826 -46.17 13.06 0.43
CA GLY A 826 -45.78 12.59 1.76
C GLY A 826 -44.69 11.50 1.69
N GLY A 827 -43.97 11.29 2.79
CA GLY A 827 -42.92 10.26 2.88
C GLY A 827 -41.67 10.52 2.05
N LEU A 828 -40.60 9.77 2.33
CA LEU A 828 -39.33 9.83 1.59
C LEU A 828 -39.43 9.00 0.29
N PRO A 829 -38.84 9.45 -0.84
CA PRO A 829 -38.74 8.62 -2.04
C PRO A 829 -38.01 7.29 -1.75
N SER A 830 -38.48 6.19 -2.33
CA SER A 830 -37.75 4.92 -2.35
C SER A 830 -36.55 5.01 -3.30
N MET A 831 -35.64 4.03 -3.22
CA MET A 831 -34.50 3.94 -4.14
C MET A 831 -34.93 3.64 -5.59
N ASP A 832 -36.13 3.12 -5.82
CA ASP A 832 -36.67 2.85 -7.17
C ASP A 832 -36.79 4.12 -8.03
N VAL A 833 -36.78 5.31 -7.40
CA VAL A 833 -36.71 6.62 -8.07
C VAL A 833 -35.53 6.74 -9.04
N PHE A 834 -34.45 6.00 -8.82
CA PHE A 834 -33.27 5.97 -9.68
C PHE A 834 -33.42 5.08 -10.92
N ALA A 835 -34.47 4.25 -11.02
CA ALA A 835 -34.65 3.30 -12.12
C ALA A 835 -34.67 4.01 -13.48
N GLY A 836 -33.81 3.57 -14.41
CA GLY A 836 -33.63 4.21 -15.72
C GLY A 836 -33.02 5.62 -15.64
N THR A 837 -32.34 5.96 -14.55
CA THR A 837 -31.34 7.04 -14.44
C THR A 837 -29.97 6.39 -14.17
N VAL A 838 -29.94 5.40 -13.28
CA VAL A 838 -28.84 4.47 -13.02
C VAL A 838 -29.40 3.11 -12.57
N GLU A 839 -28.78 2.01 -12.98
CA GLU A 839 -29.11 0.67 -12.46
C GLU A 839 -28.36 0.45 -11.13
N ILE A 840 -29.08 0.31 -10.01
CA ILE A 840 -28.48 0.15 -8.68
C ILE A 840 -27.74 -1.21 -8.63
N PRO A 841 -26.42 -1.24 -8.36
CA PRO A 841 -25.63 -2.46 -8.51
C PRO A 841 -25.69 -3.41 -7.30
N PHE A 842 -26.11 -2.92 -6.13
CA PHE A 842 -26.25 -3.68 -4.87
C PHE A 842 -27.72 -3.97 -4.51
N ARG A 843 -27.96 -5.00 -3.69
CA ARG A 843 -29.32 -5.39 -3.27
C ARG A 843 -29.93 -4.41 -2.28
N LEU A 844 -31.26 -4.33 -2.30
CA LEU A 844 -32.07 -3.49 -1.43
C LEU A 844 -33.30 -4.26 -0.90
N PRO A 845 -33.71 -4.05 0.37
CA PRO A 845 -32.94 -3.37 1.42
C PRO A 845 -31.64 -4.15 1.70
N ALA A 846 -30.54 -3.43 1.94
CA ALA A 846 -29.26 -4.07 2.25
C ALA A 846 -29.17 -4.45 3.73
N ASP A 847 -28.58 -5.60 3.98
CA ASP A 847 -28.27 -6.10 5.31
C ASP A 847 -27.48 -5.07 6.11
N LYS A 848 -27.87 -4.86 7.36
CA LYS A 848 -27.00 -4.25 8.36
C LYS A 848 -25.82 -5.19 8.66
N TYR A 849 -24.78 -4.61 9.25
CA TYR A 849 -23.65 -5.39 9.76
C TYR A 849 -24.05 -6.24 10.96
N ASP A 850 -24.77 -5.70 11.95
CA ASP A 850 -25.29 -6.43 13.13
C ASP A 850 -24.26 -7.38 13.80
N GLY A 851 -22.99 -6.92 13.87
CA GLY A 851 -21.86 -7.68 14.43
C GLY A 851 -20.98 -8.41 13.41
N LYS A 852 -21.39 -8.51 12.14
CA LYS A 852 -20.53 -8.99 11.03
C LYS A 852 -19.27 -8.12 10.91
N ARG A 853 -18.15 -8.76 10.58
CA ARG A 853 -16.86 -8.09 10.32
C ARG A 853 -16.84 -7.49 8.91
N PRO A 854 -16.37 -6.23 8.70
CA PRO A 854 -16.06 -5.74 7.35
C PRO A 854 -14.98 -6.60 6.71
N TRP A 855 -14.83 -6.50 5.39
CA TRP A 855 -13.56 -6.82 4.76
C TRP A 855 -12.46 -5.88 5.31
N PHE A 856 -11.29 -6.44 5.65
CA PHE A 856 -10.10 -5.65 5.97
C PHE A 856 -9.04 -5.99 4.95
N PHE A 857 -8.38 -4.97 4.43
CA PHE A 857 -7.25 -5.17 3.53
C PHE A 857 -6.04 -5.64 4.35
N SER A 858 -5.54 -6.83 4.02
CA SER A 858 -4.18 -7.24 4.32
C SER A 858 -3.35 -7.01 3.05
N PRO A 859 -2.24 -6.27 3.12
CA PRO A 859 -1.28 -6.19 2.02
C PRO A 859 -0.60 -7.54 1.74
#